data_AF-A0AB33A5E7-F1
#
_entry.id   AF-A0AB33A5E7-F1
#
_cell.length_a   1.000
_cell.length_b   1.000
_cell.length_c   1.000
_cell.angle_alpha   90.00
_cell.angle_beta   90.00
_cell.angle_gamma   90.00
#
_symmetry.space_group_name_H-M   'P 1'
#
loop_
_entity.id
_entity.type
_entity.pdbx_description
1 polymer ?
#
loop_
_entity_poly.entity_id
_entity_poly.type
_entity_poly.pdbx_seq_one_letter_code
_entity_poly.pdbx_strand_id
1 'polypeptide(L)'
;MVRVTRDARRAALNRKHERRQDFMWQRDVRIADANSLAILKDGEKADIEREKLSEKLESIAQRAALDAQRAVAERDKVWSAEEKRILSQPRTVRTGGSAAVGPIWFTHWRAALPAGLATRLGVSTSDAGPVFVLKPGGGISESDVISAVVRCEAPELSNDPTFIAWADGVESLLPGIARRYAVLERVRDDAWLSRLLEAAGVTTTEIRVEQISGEYGVYERKLSAVDVPSLVGAEADESGLVLRFAHRTGDSADKWSKGIAALRSGFSAAGVKSENLRVLDGPEGTVELRFDDAEGSFPIAVAPPVPSAVRSVAEAVKNYRDLHWEFGVDARGNTLRSRVADSPHVALIAQTGWGKSVLSATIIEQMRVGGAEVMLFDGKGTDHPRALGRQPGVIWLSKESGEHVVGMTWLHDEMTERYRQVDADNDGPDSVKSFDFPPIIALVDELPSLRRAVAKLDAKDKGRAFDSMLVDLLQKGRQARIHILLISTTLLVDAVPSDMQNNITRTIFLGPVDSRSLMDDSIPQSARERIVSLSSRIPESAKGRGVFMSRTPKGTHVIQFQSFYGYSPGNTSLDAAPTPEVREAWAQAREASESLPSLYDRIGIEVSGPGWRLVLMSELMNTPTVVVADEHGPVEGREIYDPLSPAFLGRVQSDGTRQRARGRGAVQSAPQPESRDVTALSATEAEPAKPALTPRKRTTPAPEKKVETVTETSARPAPRTDLDGW
;
A
#
# COMPACT_ATOMS: atom_id res chain seq x y z
N MET A 1 -162.60 -37.22 -60.96
CA MET A 1 -162.59 -38.40 -60.06
C MET A 1 -161.32 -39.17 -60.39
N VAL A 2 -160.32 -39.27 -59.51
CA VAL A 2 -160.26 -40.21 -58.38
C VAL A 2 -159.56 -39.55 -57.17
N ARG A 3 -160.17 -39.67 -55.98
CA ARG A 3 -159.64 -39.17 -54.69
C ARG A 3 -158.50 -40.07 -54.20
N VAL A 4 -157.32 -39.49 -53.96
CA VAL A 4 -156.21 -40.12 -53.22
C VAL A 4 -156.28 -39.69 -51.75
N THR A 5 -156.26 -40.66 -50.85
CA THR A 5 -156.54 -40.57 -49.42
C THR A 5 -155.36 -40.07 -48.57
N ARG A 6 -155.71 -39.51 -47.40
CA ARG A 6 -154.87 -38.73 -46.47
C ARG A 6 -153.66 -39.49 -45.91
N ASP A 7 -153.65 -40.82 -45.96
CA ASP A 7 -152.57 -41.68 -45.45
C ASP A 7 -151.33 -41.73 -46.36
N ALA A 8 -151.49 -41.51 -47.67
CA ALA A 8 -150.37 -41.47 -48.61
C ALA A 8 -149.44 -40.26 -48.38
N ARG A 9 -149.96 -39.14 -47.82
CA ARG A 9 -149.17 -37.94 -47.50
C ARG A 9 -148.31 -38.10 -46.24
N ARG A 10 -148.73 -38.90 -45.25
CA ARG A 10 -147.93 -39.17 -44.04
C ARG A 10 -146.75 -40.10 -44.30
N ALA A 11 -146.94 -41.13 -45.14
CA ALA A 11 -145.86 -42.04 -45.53
C ALA A 11 -144.75 -41.36 -46.36
N ALA A 12 -145.12 -40.41 -47.24
CA ALA A 12 -144.15 -39.65 -48.03
C ALA A 12 -143.32 -38.67 -47.19
N LEU A 13 -143.90 -38.08 -46.13
CA LEU A 13 -143.18 -37.18 -45.22
C LEU A 13 -142.20 -37.93 -44.31
N ASN A 14 -142.54 -39.12 -43.80
CA ASN A 14 -141.61 -39.93 -43.00
C ASN A 14 -140.41 -40.40 -43.81
N ARG A 15 -140.59 -40.87 -45.05
CA ARG A 15 -139.47 -41.27 -45.92
C ARG A 15 -138.54 -40.09 -46.27
N LYS A 16 -139.06 -38.86 -46.28
CA LYS A 16 -138.26 -37.65 -46.50
C LYS A 16 -137.48 -37.23 -45.24
N HIS A 17 -138.02 -37.49 -44.05
CA HIS A 17 -137.34 -37.26 -42.78
C HIS A 17 -136.21 -38.27 -42.52
N GLU A 18 -136.47 -39.55 -42.80
CA GLU A 18 -135.51 -40.65 -42.62
C GLU A 18 -134.29 -40.49 -43.53
N ARG A 19 -134.49 -40.19 -44.82
CA ARG A 19 -133.38 -39.86 -45.74
C ARG A 19 -132.56 -38.64 -45.30
N ARG A 20 -133.18 -37.68 -44.62
CA ARG A 20 -132.48 -36.49 -44.13
C ARG A 20 -131.65 -36.81 -42.89
N GLN A 21 -132.14 -37.69 -42.01
CA GLN A 21 -131.37 -38.18 -40.85
C GLN A 21 -130.20 -39.07 -41.29
N ASP A 22 -130.41 -40.00 -42.23
CA ASP A 22 -129.33 -40.83 -42.77
C ASP A 22 -128.23 -39.99 -43.45
N PHE A 23 -128.63 -38.95 -44.20
CA PHE A 23 -127.66 -38.05 -44.82
C PHE A 23 -126.86 -37.25 -43.78
N MET A 24 -127.50 -36.80 -42.69
CA MET A 24 -126.80 -36.11 -41.60
C MET A 24 -125.87 -37.07 -40.84
N TRP A 25 -126.31 -38.30 -40.56
CA TRP A 25 -125.47 -39.33 -39.92
C TRP A 25 -124.25 -39.69 -40.77
N GLN A 26 -124.43 -39.93 -42.07
CA GLN A 26 -123.31 -40.19 -42.99
C GLN A 26 -122.35 -39.00 -43.08
N ARG A 27 -122.85 -37.76 -42.99
CA ARG A 27 -122.01 -36.57 -42.95
C ARG A 27 -121.23 -36.48 -41.64
N ASP A 28 -121.87 -36.76 -40.52
CA ASP A 28 -121.24 -36.68 -39.20
C ASP A 28 -120.18 -37.77 -39.01
N VAL A 29 -120.42 -39.00 -39.49
CA VAL A 29 -119.40 -40.08 -39.52
C VAL A 29 -118.22 -39.70 -40.42
N ARG A 30 -118.48 -39.12 -41.61
CA ARG A 30 -117.41 -38.70 -42.51
C ARG A 30 -116.59 -37.53 -41.95
N ILE A 31 -117.22 -36.63 -41.20
CA ILE A 31 -116.52 -35.54 -40.49
C ILE A 31 -115.70 -36.12 -39.32
N ALA A 32 -116.23 -37.09 -38.58
CA ALA A 32 -115.50 -37.75 -37.50
C ALA A 32 -114.26 -38.52 -38.00
N ASP A 33 -114.38 -39.26 -39.11
CA ASP A 33 -113.25 -39.94 -39.75
C ASP A 33 -112.22 -38.97 -40.35
N ALA A 34 -112.68 -37.87 -40.95
CA ALA A 34 -111.78 -36.82 -41.44
C ALA A 34 -111.01 -36.16 -40.29
N ASN A 35 -111.65 -35.94 -39.14
CA ASN A 35 -111.02 -35.40 -37.95
C ASN A 35 -110.05 -36.40 -37.30
N SER A 36 -110.36 -37.70 -37.27
CA SER A 36 -109.45 -38.72 -36.71
C SER A 36 -108.20 -38.89 -37.59
N LEU A 37 -108.34 -38.85 -38.91
CA LEU A 37 -107.23 -38.84 -39.86
C LEU A 37 -106.39 -37.56 -39.77
N ALA A 38 -107.01 -36.41 -39.52
CA ALA A 38 -106.28 -35.16 -39.29
C ALA A 38 -105.45 -35.23 -38.01
N ILE A 39 -105.99 -35.75 -36.92
CA ILE A 39 -105.28 -35.92 -35.64
C ILE A 39 -104.10 -36.89 -35.79
N LEU A 40 -104.27 -38.00 -36.50
CA LEU A 40 -103.17 -38.95 -36.76
C LEU A 40 -102.06 -38.34 -37.62
N LYS A 41 -102.42 -37.60 -38.68
CA LYS A 41 -101.44 -36.90 -39.52
C LYS A 41 -100.70 -35.79 -38.76
N ASP A 42 -101.40 -35.05 -37.90
CA ASP A 42 -100.79 -34.04 -37.04
C ASP A 42 -99.87 -34.69 -36.00
N GLY A 43 -100.22 -35.87 -35.48
CA GLY A 43 -99.37 -36.68 -34.60
C GLY A 43 -98.09 -37.15 -35.29
N GLU A 44 -98.20 -37.78 -36.46
CA GLU A 44 -97.02 -38.21 -37.25
C GLU A 44 -96.13 -37.02 -37.63
N LYS A 45 -96.74 -35.88 -37.99
CA LYS A 45 -95.99 -34.65 -38.31
C LYS A 45 -95.26 -34.09 -37.09
N ALA A 46 -95.89 -34.12 -35.91
CA ALA A 46 -95.26 -33.70 -34.66
C ALA A 46 -94.09 -34.61 -34.26
N ASP A 47 -94.21 -35.92 -34.47
CA ASP A 47 -93.13 -36.87 -34.19
C ASP A 47 -91.95 -36.70 -35.15
N ILE A 48 -92.22 -36.50 -36.45
CA ILE A 48 -91.19 -36.16 -37.45
C ILE A 48 -90.49 -34.83 -37.10
N GLU A 49 -91.24 -33.82 -36.61
CA GLU A 49 -90.65 -32.55 -36.18
C GLU A 49 -89.80 -32.71 -34.91
N ARG A 50 -90.20 -33.56 -33.97
CA ARG A 50 -89.41 -33.90 -32.77
C ARG A 50 -88.13 -34.64 -33.10
N GLU A 51 -88.19 -35.61 -34.01
CA GLU A 51 -87.01 -36.36 -34.46
C GLU A 51 -86.02 -35.42 -35.17
N LYS A 52 -86.51 -34.58 -36.10
CA LYS A 52 -85.69 -33.53 -36.74
C LYS A 52 -85.12 -32.53 -35.74
N LEU A 53 -85.84 -32.20 -34.67
CA LEU A 53 -85.34 -31.33 -33.61
C LEU A 53 -84.25 -32.03 -32.81
N SER A 54 -84.42 -33.31 -32.48
CA SER A 54 -83.42 -34.14 -31.78
C SER A 54 -82.13 -34.25 -32.59
N GLU A 55 -82.23 -34.59 -33.88
CA GLU A 55 -81.07 -34.66 -34.79
C GLU A 55 -80.37 -33.30 -34.91
N LYS A 56 -81.13 -32.20 -34.98
CA LYS A 56 -80.56 -30.84 -34.97
C LYS A 56 -79.84 -30.55 -33.65
N LEU A 57 -80.42 -30.88 -32.51
CA LEU A 57 -79.82 -30.67 -31.19
C LEU A 57 -78.53 -31.49 -31.03
N GLU A 58 -78.52 -32.75 -31.47
CA GLU A 58 -77.32 -33.59 -31.50
C GLU A 58 -76.24 -33.00 -32.41
N SER A 59 -76.61 -32.52 -33.60
CA SER A 59 -75.66 -31.87 -34.51
C SER A 59 -75.07 -30.57 -33.93
N ILE A 60 -75.87 -29.80 -33.18
CA ILE A 60 -75.43 -28.59 -32.48
C ILE A 60 -74.50 -28.96 -31.33
N ALA A 61 -74.84 -29.99 -30.54
CA ALA A 61 -73.99 -30.47 -29.46
C ALA A 61 -72.65 -31.01 -29.95
N GLN A 62 -72.63 -31.76 -31.06
CA GLN A 62 -71.40 -32.25 -31.70
C GLN A 62 -70.54 -31.09 -32.22
N ARG A 63 -71.14 -30.08 -32.86
CA ARG A 63 -70.42 -28.86 -33.28
C ARG A 63 -69.86 -28.10 -32.09
N ALA A 64 -70.65 -27.91 -31.04
CA ALA A 64 -70.21 -27.24 -29.82
C ALA A 64 -69.05 -28.00 -29.13
N ALA A 65 -69.07 -29.33 -29.11
CA ALA A 65 -67.99 -30.15 -28.60
C ALA A 65 -66.71 -30.01 -29.45
N LEU A 66 -66.83 -30.02 -30.79
CA LEU A 66 -65.71 -29.79 -31.70
C LEU A 66 -65.13 -28.38 -31.60
N ASP A 67 -65.98 -27.36 -31.49
CA ASP A 67 -65.56 -25.97 -31.31
C ASP A 67 -64.91 -25.76 -29.94
N ALA A 68 -65.42 -26.41 -28.88
CA ALA A 68 -64.78 -26.42 -27.57
C ALA A 68 -63.40 -27.11 -27.61
N GLN A 69 -63.28 -28.26 -28.29
CA GLN A 69 -62.00 -28.93 -28.49
C GLN A 69 -61.01 -28.07 -29.29
N ARG A 70 -61.48 -27.39 -30.34
CA ARG A 70 -60.65 -26.45 -31.12
C ARG A 70 -60.22 -25.25 -30.29
N ALA A 71 -61.12 -24.68 -29.49
CA ALA A 71 -60.80 -23.57 -28.61
C ALA A 71 -59.75 -23.95 -27.55
N VAL A 72 -59.86 -25.15 -26.97
CA VAL A 72 -58.85 -25.69 -26.04
C VAL A 72 -57.52 -25.92 -26.77
N ALA A 73 -57.53 -26.52 -27.96
CA ALA A 73 -56.32 -26.77 -28.73
C ALA A 73 -55.60 -25.47 -29.15
N GLU A 74 -56.33 -24.44 -29.59
CA GLU A 74 -55.75 -23.13 -29.92
C GLU A 74 -55.21 -22.42 -28.67
N ARG A 75 -55.94 -22.50 -27.55
CA ARG A 75 -55.48 -21.99 -26.26
C ARG A 75 -54.17 -22.65 -25.83
N ASP A 76 -54.13 -23.98 -25.82
CA ASP A 76 -52.96 -24.75 -25.40
C ASP A 76 -51.77 -24.54 -26.36
N LYS A 77 -52.01 -24.32 -27.66
CA LYS A 77 -50.99 -23.93 -28.63
C LYS A 77 -50.38 -22.56 -28.34
N VAL A 78 -51.21 -21.58 -27.97
CA VAL A 78 -50.72 -20.23 -27.60
C VAL A 78 -49.93 -20.30 -26.30
N TRP A 79 -50.43 -20.98 -25.26
CA TRP A 79 -49.74 -21.08 -23.97
C TRP A 79 -48.48 -21.94 -24.03
N SER A 80 -48.48 -23.05 -24.76
CA SER A 80 -47.26 -23.85 -24.96
C SER A 80 -46.18 -23.08 -25.74
N ALA A 81 -46.56 -22.21 -26.68
CA ALA A 81 -45.63 -21.34 -27.38
C ALA A 81 -45.05 -20.26 -26.46
N GLU A 82 -45.88 -19.65 -25.61
CA GLU A 82 -45.47 -18.63 -24.65
C GLU A 82 -44.63 -19.22 -23.51
N GLU A 83 -45.02 -20.38 -22.98
CA GLU A 83 -44.24 -21.15 -22.01
C GLU A 83 -42.87 -21.52 -22.58
N LYS A 84 -42.83 -22.04 -23.82
CA LYS A 84 -41.56 -22.28 -24.53
C LYS A 84 -40.73 -21.00 -24.63
N ARG A 85 -41.33 -19.86 -24.98
CA ARG A 85 -40.63 -18.57 -25.10
C ARG A 85 -40.03 -18.12 -23.77
N ILE A 86 -40.70 -18.33 -22.65
CA ILE A 86 -40.23 -17.92 -21.32
C ILE A 86 -39.17 -18.91 -20.81
N LEU A 87 -39.44 -20.22 -20.89
CA LEU A 87 -38.59 -21.26 -20.29
C LEU A 87 -37.33 -21.56 -21.11
N SER A 88 -37.29 -21.26 -22.40
CA SER A 88 -36.08 -21.39 -23.23
C SER A 88 -35.16 -20.16 -23.23
N GLN A 89 -35.56 -19.05 -22.56
CA GLN A 89 -34.72 -17.86 -22.47
C GLN A 89 -33.40 -18.18 -21.76
N PRO A 90 -32.25 -17.72 -22.31
CA PRO A 90 -30.96 -17.85 -21.64
C PRO A 90 -31.01 -17.22 -20.26
N ARG A 91 -30.44 -17.91 -19.28
CA ARG A 91 -30.36 -17.43 -17.90
C ARG A 91 -28.90 -17.31 -17.49
N THR A 92 -28.55 -16.19 -16.87
CA THR A 92 -27.27 -16.04 -16.20
C THR A 92 -27.48 -16.17 -14.69
N VAL A 93 -26.74 -17.06 -14.05
CA VAL A 93 -26.72 -17.22 -12.60
C VAL A 93 -25.32 -16.88 -12.11
N ARG A 94 -25.24 -15.99 -11.14
CA ARG A 94 -23.98 -15.66 -10.47
C ARG A 94 -23.84 -16.54 -9.23
N THR A 95 -22.74 -17.26 -9.14
CA THR A 95 -22.35 -18.05 -7.97
C THR A 95 -21.17 -17.39 -7.28
N GLY A 96 -20.96 -17.65 -5.98
CA GLY A 96 -19.93 -16.99 -5.21
C GLY A 96 -20.39 -15.65 -4.63
N GLY A 97 -19.51 -14.63 -4.67
CA GLY A 97 -19.79 -13.33 -4.06
C GLY A 97 -20.02 -13.42 -2.54
N SER A 98 -21.01 -12.70 -2.03
CA SER A 98 -21.33 -12.66 -0.60
C SER A 98 -22.22 -13.83 -0.14
N ALA A 99 -22.76 -14.64 -1.05
CA ALA A 99 -23.75 -15.68 -0.71
C ALA A 99 -23.22 -16.78 0.23
N ALA A 100 -21.93 -17.14 0.11
CA ALA A 100 -21.29 -18.18 0.92
C ALA A 100 -20.39 -17.64 2.04
N VAL A 101 -20.29 -16.31 2.17
CA VAL A 101 -19.41 -15.65 3.14
C VAL A 101 -20.27 -14.81 4.07
N GLY A 102 -20.23 -15.12 5.37
CA GLY A 102 -20.93 -14.35 6.39
C GLY A 102 -20.47 -12.89 6.50
N PRO A 103 -20.98 -12.14 7.48
CA PRO A 103 -20.50 -10.79 7.76
C PRO A 103 -18.99 -10.80 8.05
N ILE A 104 -18.27 -9.82 7.51
CA ILE A 104 -16.83 -9.67 7.76
C ILE A 104 -16.57 -8.35 8.48
N TRP A 105 -15.60 -8.31 9.38
CA TRP A 105 -15.20 -7.07 10.05
C TRP A 105 -14.27 -6.26 9.15
N PHE A 106 -14.59 -4.99 8.96
CA PHE A 106 -13.60 -4.03 8.48
C PHE A 106 -12.67 -3.67 9.62
N THR A 107 -11.38 -3.92 9.46
CA THR A 107 -10.37 -3.59 10.46
C THR A 107 -9.56 -2.36 10.07
N HIS A 108 -9.05 -1.64 11.07
CA HIS A 108 -8.21 -0.46 10.87
C HIS A 108 -7.02 -0.52 11.82
N TRP A 109 -5.82 -0.19 11.32
CA TRP A 109 -4.59 -0.23 12.13
C TRP A 109 -4.63 0.66 13.38
N ARG A 110 -5.32 1.81 13.32
CA ARG A 110 -5.56 2.71 14.48
C ARG A 110 -6.63 2.23 15.47
N ALA A 111 -7.29 1.12 15.19
CA ALA A 111 -8.38 0.59 16.03
C ALA A 111 -7.95 -0.62 16.89
N ALA A 112 -6.64 -0.89 17.00
CA ALA A 112 -6.11 -2.03 17.74
C ALA A 112 -6.72 -2.16 19.14
N LEU A 113 -7.17 -3.36 19.50
CA LEU A 113 -7.79 -3.60 20.81
C LEU A 113 -6.71 -3.66 21.90
N PRO A 114 -6.90 -2.94 23.03
CA PRO A 114 -6.07 -3.14 24.22
C PRO A 114 -6.13 -4.60 24.70
N ALA A 115 -5.00 -5.17 25.12
CA ALA A 115 -4.91 -6.58 25.50
C ALA A 115 -5.89 -7.00 26.60
N GLY A 116 -6.14 -6.12 27.58
CA GLY A 116 -7.12 -6.37 28.64
C GLY A 116 -8.55 -6.44 28.11
N LEU A 117 -8.90 -5.59 27.13
CA LEU A 117 -10.22 -5.59 26.50
C LEU A 117 -10.40 -6.80 25.58
N ALA A 118 -9.38 -7.14 24.78
CA ALA A 118 -9.37 -8.32 23.92
C ALA A 118 -9.60 -9.61 24.71
N THR A 119 -8.92 -9.75 25.86
CA THR A 119 -9.08 -10.89 26.77
C THR A 119 -10.52 -11.02 27.28
N ARG A 120 -11.16 -9.89 27.64
CA ARG A 120 -12.55 -9.89 28.13
C ARG A 120 -13.57 -10.20 27.04
N LEU A 121 -13.31 -9.76 25.81
CA LEU A 121 -14.14 -10.04 24.64
C LEU A 121 -13.88 -11.45 24.05
N GLY A 122 -12.91 -12.19 24.58
CA GLY A 122 -12.56 -13.53 24.08
C GLY A 122 -11.97 -13.51 22.67
N VAL A 123 -11.36 -12.41 22.25
CA VAL A 123 -10.77 -12.23 20.92
C VAL A 123 -9.25 -12.13 21.01
N SER A 124 -8.56 -12.58 19.98
CA SER A 124 -7.10 -12.44 19.89
C SER A 124 -6.71 -10.98 19.67
N THR A 125 -5.62 -10.56 20.31
CA THR A 125 -5.00 -9.27 20.03
C THR A 125 -4.34 -9.30 18.67
N SER A 126 -4.59 -8.29 17.84
CA SER A 126 -3.93 -8.09 16.55
C SER A 126 -3.48 -6.64 16.41
N ASP A 127 -2.52 -6.38 15.52
CA ASP A 127 -1.99 -5.03 15.25
C ASP A 127 -3.04 -4.08 14.62
N ALA A 128 -4.18 -4.62 14.17
CA ALA A 128 -5.36 -3.88 13.74
C ALA A 128 -6.58 -4.28 14.58
N GLY A 129 -7.60 -3.41 14.63
CA GLY A 129 -8.86 -3.76 15.29
C GLY A 129 -10.09 -3.48 14.44
N PRO A 130 -11.22 -4.15 14.73
CA PRO A 130 -12.49 -3.93 14.06
C PRO A 130 -12.98 -2.48 14.21
N VAL A 131 -13.68 -1.99 13.19
CA VAL A 131 -14.35 -0.68 13.21
C VAL A 131 -15.85 -0.85 12.97
N PHE A 132 -16.24 -1.56 11.92
CA PHE A 132 -17.64 -1.89 11.63
C PHE A 132 -17.75 -3.19 10.84
N VAL A 133 -18.93 -3.80 10.86
CA VAL A 133 -19.21 -5.01 10.10
C VAL A 133 -19.69 -4.68 8.67
N LEU A 134 -19.20 -5.45 7.70
CA LEU A 134 -19.63 -5.43 6.31
C LEU A 134 -20.55 -6.61 6.06
N LYS A 135 -21.85 -6.34 5.92
CA LYS A 135 -22.89 -7.36 5.74
C LYS A 135 -23.09 -7.71 4.25
N PRO A 136 -23.49 -8.95 3.92
CA PRO A 136 -23.96 -9.28 2.57
C PRO A 136 -25.08 -8.31 2.13
N GLY A 137 -25.01 -7.82 0.89
CA GLY A 137 -25.97 -6.85 0.34
C GLY A 137 -25.51 -5.39 0.38
N GLY A 138 -24.40 -5.10 1.07
CA GLY A 138 -23.85 -3.75 1.17
C GLY A 138 -24.61 -2.86 2.17
N GLY A 139 -24.19 -1.59 2.23
CA GLY A 139 -24.63 -0.62 3.23
C GLY A 139 -23.90 -0.77 4.56
N ILE A 140 -23.77 0.37 5.25
CA ILE A 140 -23.21 0.46 6.61
C ILE A 140 -24.14 1.38 7.40
N SER A 141 -24.55 0.95 8.59
CA SER A 141 -25.38 1.69 9.52
C SER A 141 -24.66 1.91 10.86
N GLU A 142 -25.20 2.78 11.71
CA GLU A 142 -24.66 3.00 13.05
C GLU A 142 -24.65 1.72 13.90
N SER A 143 -25.62 0.83 13.68
CA SER A 143 -25.68 -0.47 14.37
C SER A 143 -24.58 -1.45 13.95
N ASP A 144 -23.87 -1.17 12.85
CA ASP A 144 -22.78 -1.98 12.35
C ASP A 144 -21.43 -1.60 12.95
N VAL A 145 -21.33 -0.44 13.62
CA VAL A 145 -20.10 0.02 14.28
C VAL A 145 -19.80 -0.87 15.48
N ILE A 146 -18.54 -1.31 15.62
CA ILE A 146 -18.13 -2.25 16.66
C ILE A 146 -18.44 -1.73 18.07
N SER A 147 -18.33 -0.42 18.32
CA SER A 147 -18.67 0.16 19.61
C SER A 147 -20.15 -0.04 19.96
N ALA A 148 -21.06 0.12 18.99
CA ALA A 148 -22.48 -0.16 19.14
C ALA A 148 -22.75 -1.66 19.34
N VAL A 149 -22.08 -2.52 18.55
CA VAL A 149 -22.22 -3.98 18.67
C VAL A 149 -21.77 -4.47 20.05
N VAL A 150 -20.61 -4.03 20.54
CA VAL A 150 -20.12 -4.41 21.87
C VAL A 150 -21.03 -3.89 22.99
N ARG A 151 -21.59 -2.68 22.87
CA ARG A 151 -22.57 -2.17 23.85
C ARG A 151 -23.85 -3.00 23.92
N CYS A 152 -24.27 -3.59 22.79
CA CYS A 152 -25.42 -4.49 22.75
C CYS A 152 -25.10 -5.89 23.29
N GLU A 153 -23.99 -6.48 22.86
CA GLU A 153 -23.62 -7.87 23.18
C GLU A 153 -22.97 -8.03 24.56
N ALA A 154 -22.26 -7.01 25.04
CA ALA A 154 -21.60 -6.97 26.35
C ALA A 154 -21.89 -5.64 27.09
N PRO A 155 -23.14 -5.41 27.53
CA PRO A 155 -23.56 -4.14 28.12
C PRO A 155 -22.74 -3.73 29.36
N GLU A 156 -22.19 -4.69 30.09
CA GLU A 156 -21.34 -4.48 31.26
C GLU A 156 -20.05 -3.71 30.97
N LEU A 157 -19.59 -3.70 29.71
CA LEU A 157 -18.42 -2.93 29.28
C LEU A 157 -18.72 -1.45 29.03
N SER A 158 -19.99 -1.05 28.98
CA SER A 158 -20.39 0.31 28.61
C SER A 158 -19.88 1.39 29.59
N ASN A 159 -19.60 1.01 30.84
CA ASN A 159 -19.05 1.90 31.86
C ASN A 159 -17.54 1.69 32.09
N ASP A 160 -16.88 0.82 31.32
CA ASP A 160 -15.45 0.55 31.46
C ASP A 160 -14.61 1.66 30.81
N PRO A 161 -13.72 2.34 31.56
CA PRO A 161 -12.92 3.44 31.01
C PRO A 161 -12.03 3.04 29.82
N THR A 162 -11.53 1.80 29.81
CA THR A 162 -10.68 1.28 28.72
C THR A 162 -11.50 1.07 27.46
N PHE A 163 -12.71 0.54 27.61
CA PHE A 163 -13.65 0.39 26.49
C PHE A 163 -14.08 1.74 25.94
N ILE A 164 -14.45 2.69 26.80
CA ILE A 164 -14.88 4.04 26.38
C ILE A 164 -13.76 4.73 25.59
N ALA A 165 -12.54 4.77 26.12
CA ALA A 165 -11.42 5.40 25.44
C ALA A 165 -11.09 4.76 24.08
N TRP A 166 -11.16 3.42 23.99
CA TRP A 166 -10.98 2.71 22.73
C TRP A 166 -12.13 2.99 21.76
N ALA A 167 -13.38 2.94 22.22
CA ALA A 167 -14.58 3.20 21.41
C ALA A 167 -14.58 4.63 20.84
N ASP A 168 -14.26 5.63 21.65
CA ASP A 168 -14.09 7.02 21.20
C ASP A 168 -12.99 7.11 20.12
N GLY A 169 -11.90 6.39 20.31
CA GLY A 169 -10.83 6.26 19.33
C GLY A 169 -11.33 5.69 18.00
N VAL A 170 -12.10 4.60 18.02
CA VAL A 170 -12.69 3.98 16.82
C VAL A 170 -13.69 4.91 16.14
N GLU A 171 -14.61 5.50 16.90
CA GLU A 171 -15.63 6.41 16.36
C GLU A 171 -15.03 7.65 15.72
N SER A 172 -13.90 8.15 16.25
CA SER A 172 -13.15 9.25 15.65
C SER A 172 -12.58 8.94 14.25
N LEU A 173 -12.42 7.66 13.91
CA LEU A 173 -11.93 7.23 12.59
C LEU A 173 -13.02 7.26 11.51
N LEU A 174 -14.29 7.11 11.91
CA LEU A 174 -15.42 6.93 10.98
C LEU A 174 -15.54 8.05 9.94
N PRO A 175 -15.45 9.35 10.28
CA PRO A 175 -15.53 10.41 9.27
C PRO A 175 -14.40 10.36 8.24
N GLY A 176 -13.20 9.94 8.67
CA GLY A 176 -12.04 9.77 7.79
C GLY A 176 -12.21 8.58 6.86
N ILE A 177 -12.68 7.45 7.40
CA ILE A 177 -12.98 6.23 6.64
C ILE A 177 -14.09 6.49 5.62
N ALA A 178 -15.21 7.10 6.02
CA ALA A 178 -16.33 7.41 5.14
C ALA A 178 -15.91 8.33 3.98
N ARG A 179 -15.06 9.33 4.25
CA ARG A 179 -14.56 10.24 3.23
C ARG A 179 -13.62 9.57 2.23
N ARG A 180 -12.75 8.66 2.69
CA ARG A 180 -11.71 8.03 1.86
C ARG A 180 -12.17 6.75 1.18
N TYR A 181 -13.05 6.00 1.83
CA TYR A 181 -13.42 4.64 1.50
C TYR A 181 -14.93 4.46 1.40
N ALA A 182 -15.63 5.43 0.79
CA ALA A 182 -17.08 5.33 0.52
C ALA A 182 -17.45 4.03 -0.24
N VAL A 183 -16.50 3.46 -0.98
CA VAL A 183 -16.66 2.16 -1.66
C VAL A 183 -16.99 1.01 -0.70
N LEU A 184 -16.65 1.10 0.58
CA LEU A 184 -16.92 0.05 1.57
C LEU A 184 -18.42 -0.24 1.74
N GLU A 185 -19.30 0.72 1.44
CA GLU A 185 -20.75 0.48 1.40
C GLU A 185 -21.17 -0.43 0.23
N ARG A 186 -20.33 -0.56 -0.81
CA ARG A 186 -20.64 -1.28 -2.06
C ARG A 186 -19.87 -2.57 -2.23
N VAL A 187 -18.73 -2.76 -1.56
CA VAL A 187 -17.89 -3.96 -1.76
C VAL A 187 -18.58 -5.28 -1.36
N ARG A 188 -19.73 -5.22 -0.67
CA ARG A 188 -20.59 -6.38 -0.37
C ARG A 188 -21.93 -6.36 -1.10
N ASP A 189 -22.17 -5.37 -1.95
CA ASP A 189 -23.28 -5.38 -2.91
C ASP A 189 -22.84 -6.24 -4.10
N ASP A 190 -23.36 -7.48 -4.15
CA ASP A 190 -23.02 -8.45 -5.18
C ASP A 190 -23.41 -7.96 -6.59
N ALA A 191 -24.42 -7.11 -6.75
CA ALA A 191 -24.80 -6.57 -8.05
C ALA A 191 -23.78 -5.53 -8.57
N TRP A 192 -23.21 -4.74 -7.67
CA TRP A 192 -22.13 -3.81 -8.02
C TRP A 192 -20.80 -4.55 -8.23
N LEU A 193 -20.39 -5.37 -7.26
CA LEU A 193 -19.09 -6.01 -7.25
C LEU A 193 -18.94 -7.03 -8.40
N SER A 194 -19.98 -7.83 -8.68
CA SER A 194 -19.92 -8.80 -9.80
C SER A 194 -19.68 -8.12 -11.14
N ARG A 195 -20.35 -7.00 -11.43
CA ARG A 195 -20.15 -6.24 -12.67
C ARG A 195 -18.72 -5.71 -12.79
N LEU A 196 -18.14 -5.22 -11.69
CA LEU A 196 -16.75 -4.76 -11.66
C LEU A 196 -15.77 -5.92 -11.94
N LEU A 197 -15.96 -7.05 -11.29
CA LEU A 197 -15.10 -8.23 -11.43
C LEU A 197 -15.25 -8.89 -12.81
N GLU A 198 -16.45 -8.91 -13.38
CA GLU A 198 -16.70 -9.33 -14.76
C GLU A 198 -15.99 -8.41 -15.76
N ALA A 199 -16.08 -7.09 -15.59
CA ALA A 199 -15.40 -6.11 -16.43
C ALA A 199 -13.86 -6.20 -16.33
N ALA A 200 -13.34 -6.60 -15.17
CA ALA A 200 -11.92 -6.89 -14.97
C ALA A 200 -11.49 -8.26 -15.51
N GLY A 201 -12.43 -9.10 -15.96
CA GLY A 201 -12.13 -10.44 -16.49
C GLY A 201 -11.61 -11.42 -15.43
N VAL A 202 -11.93 -11.19 -14.15
CA VAL A 202 -11.49 -12.07 -13.04
C VAL A 202 -12.55 -13.08 -12.62
N THR A 203 -13.74 -13.02 -13.20
CA THR A 203 -14.79 -14.05 -13.06
C THR A 203 -14.56 -15.21 -14.02
N THR A 204 -15.04 -16.40 -13.64
CA THR A 204 -15.02 -17.57 -14.52
C THR A 204 -16.45 -17.87 -14.97
N THR A 205 -16.68 -18.06 -16.28
CA THR A 205 -18.02 -18.35 -16.82
C THR A 205 -18.06 -19.76 -17.38
N GLU A 206 -19.00 -20.56 -16.88
CA GLU A 206 -19.34 -21.89 -17.42
C GLU A 206 -20.69 -21.80 -18.13
N ILE A 207 -20.79 -22.34 -19.34
CA ILE A 207 -22.05 -22.39 -20.10
C ILE A 207 -22.49 -23.85 -20.19
N ARG A 208 -23.68 -24.15 -19.66
CA ARG A 208 -24.30 -25.48 -19.75
C ARG A 208 -25.74 -25.40 -20.22
N VAL A 209 -26.27 -26.51 -20.72
CA VAL A 209 -27.68 -26.63 -21.09
C VAL A 209 -28.45 -27.15 -19.88
N GLU A 210 -29.50 -26.44 -19.48
CA GLU A 210 -30.39 -26.82 -18.39
C GLU A 210 -31.73 -27.25 -18.97
N GLN A 211 -32.23 -28.40 -18.54
CA GLN A 211 -33.57 -28.88 -18.87
C GLN A 211 -34.57 -28.44 -17.80
N ILE A 212 -35.66 -27.81 -18.21
CA ILE A 212 -36.74 -27.37 -17.33
C ILE A 212 -38.04 -28.02 -17.74
N SER A 213 -38.75 -28.60 -16.77
CA SER A 213 -40.12 -29.06 -16.95
C SER A 213 -41.09 -27.89 -16.75
N GLY A 214 -41.85 -27.57 -17.80
CA GLY A 214 -43.05 -26.74 -17.74
C GLY A 214 -44.32 -27.58 -17.66
N GLU A 215 -45.47 -26.92 -17.76
CA GLU A 215 -46.80 -27.54 -17.81
C GLU A 215 -47.06 -28.26 -19.14
N TYR A 216 -46.54 -27.74 -20.25
CA TYR A 216 -46.76 -28.26 -21.60
C TYR A 216 -45.58 -29.06 -22.19
N GLY A 217 -44.44 -29.15 -21.48
CA GLY A 217 -43.31 -29.96 -21.91
C GLY A 217 -41.99 -29.69 -21.19
N VAL A 218 -40.92 -30.34 -21.65
CA VAL A 218 -39.55 -30.09 -21.17
C VAL A 218 -38.83 -29.21 -22.19
N TYR A 219 -38.22 -28.14 -21.72
CA TYR A 219 -37.53 -27.15 -22.53
C TYR A 219 -36.04 -27.07 -22.15
N GLU A 220 -35.21 -26.77 -23.13
CA GLU A 220 -33.79 -26.54 -22.92
C GLU A 220 -33.51 -25.04 -22.94
N ARG A 221 -32.71 -24.57 -21.98
CA ARG A 221 -32.16 -23.22 -21.99
C ARG A 221 -30.67 -23.23 -21.75
N LYS A 222 -29.99 -22.21 -22.28
CA LYS A 222 -28.57 -21.96 -21.98
C LYS A 222 -28.47 -21.31 -20.61
N LEU A 223 -27.77 -21.96 -19.69
CA LEU A 223 -27.43 -21.45 -18.38
C LEU A 223 -25.96 -21.02 -18.37
N SER A 224 -25.71 -19.73 -18.17
CA SER A 224 -24.38 -19.18 -17.91
C SER A 224 -24.17 -19.04 -16.41
N ALA A 225 -23.37 -19.93 -15.81
CA ALA A 225 -22.95 -19.83 -14.42
C ALA A 225 -21.68 -18.98 -14.34
N VAL A 226 -21.77 -17.79 -13.75
CA VAL A 226 -20.64 -16.88 -13.57
C VAL A 226 -20.17 -16.98 -12.13
N ASP A 227 -18.97 -17.51 -11.92
CA ASP A 227 -18.35 -17.61 -10.61
C ASP A 227 -17.63 -16.31 -10.23
N VAL A 228 -18.18 -15.62 -9.25
CA VAL A 228 -17.76 -14.31 -8.76
C VAL A 228 -16.86 -14.47 -7.53
N PRO A 229 -15.63 -13.91 -7.53
CA PRO A 229 -14.76 -13.93 -6.37
C PRO A 229 -15.45 -13.45 -5.09
N SER A 230 -15.30 -14.18 -3.99
CA SER A 230 -15.88 -13.82 -2.69
C SER A 230 -14.91 -12.96 -1.86
N LEU A 231 -15.35 -11.78 -1.42
CA LEU A 231 -14.60 -10.96 -0.47
C LEU A 231 -14.65 -11.60 0.93
N VAL A 232 -13.49 -11.90 1.50
CA VAL A 232 -13.36 -12.55 2.83
C VAL A 232 -12.68 -11.68 3.88
N GLY A 233 -12.04 -10.59 3.47
CA GLY A 233 -11.44 -9.63 4.39
C GLY A 233 -11.38 -8.24 3.80
N ALA A 234 -11.52 -7.23 4.65
CA ALA A 234 -11.32 -5.83 4.30
C ALA A 234 -10.62 -5.14 5.47
N GLU A 235 -9.53 -4.45 5.18
CA GLU A 235 -8.78 -3.72 6.21
C GLU A 235 -8.25 -2.41 5.63
N ALA A 236 -8.06 -1.41 6.48
CA ALA A 236 -7.17 -0.30 6.19
C ALA A 236 -5.88 -0.50 6.97
N ASP A 237 -4.79 -0.76 6.25
CA ASP A 237 -3.44 -0.79 6.78
C ASP A 237 -2.78 0.61 6.69
N GLU A 238 -1.48 0.68 6.95
CA GLU A 238 -0.73 1.95 6.89
C GLU A 238 -0.62 2.54 5.49
N SER A 239 -0.61 1.69 4.46
CA SER A 239 -0.48 2.14 3.09
C SER A 239 -1.81 2.47 2.47
N GLY A 240 -2.93 1.91 2.96
CA GLY A 240 -4.26 2.28 2.51
C GLY A 240 -5.29 1.18 2.70
N LEU A 241 -6.33 1.20 1.87
CA LEU A 241 -7.32 0.14 1.83
C LEU A 241 -6.70 -1.15 1.28
N VAL A 242 -7.10 -2.29 1.84
CA VAL A 242 -6.77 -3.65 1.39
C VAL A 242 -8.05 -4.49 1.39
N LEU A 243 -8.34 -5.14 0.26
CA LEU A 243 -9.46 -6.07 0.10
C LEU A 243 -8.91 -7.47 -0.21
N ARG A 244 -9.33 -8.48 0.55
CA ARG A 244 -8.88 -9.87 0.39
C ARG A 244 -10.00 -10.76 -0.15
N PHE A 245 -9.71 -11.46 -1.23
CA PHE A 245 -10.62 -12.38 -1.89
C PHE A 245 -10.23 -13.84 -1.61
N ALA A 246 -11.24 -14.69 -1.44
CA ALA A 246 -11.08 -16.11 -1.14
C ALA A 246 -10.24 -16.81 -2.22
N HIS A 247 -9.48 -17.82 -1.80
CA HIS A 247 -8.77 -18.69 -2.74
C HIS A 247 -9.75 -19.37 -3.70
N ARG A 248 -9.40 -19.39 -4.99
CA ARG A 248 -10.07 -20.17 -6.03
C ARG A 248 -9.03 -20.81 -6.94
N THR A 249 -9.33 -22.01 -7.44
CA THR A 249 -8.44 -22.73 -8.34
C THR A 249 -8.14 -21.90 -9.60
N GLY A 250 -6.85 -21.64 -9.84
CA GLY A 250 -6.40 -20.87 -11.00
C GLY A 250 -6.48 -19.35 -10.85
N ASP A 251 -6.85 -18.83 -9.68
CA ASP A 251 -6.65 -17.42 -9.36
C ASP A 251 -5.23 -17.17 -8.85
N SER A 252 -4.64 -16.08 -9.32
CA SER A 252 -3.33 -15.57 -8.90
C SER A 252 -3.27 -14.07 -9.12
N ALA A 253 -2.35 -13.40 -8.43
CA ALA A 253 -2.06 -11.99 -8.64
C ALA A 253 -1.76 -11.68 -10.11
N ASP A 254 -1.02 -12.55 -10.81
CA ASP A 254 -0.70 -12.39 -12.23
C ASP A 254 -1.94 -12.41 -13.13
N LYS A 255 -2.90 -13.30 -12.86
CA LYS A 255 -4.15 -13.38 -13.62
C LYS A 255 -4.98 -12.11 -13.42
N TRP A 256 -5.14 -11.69 -12.17
CA TRP A 256 -5.93 -10.52 -11.80
C TRP A 256 -5.28 -9.20 -12.26
N SER A 257 -3.95 -9.14 -12.29
CA SER A 257 -3.20 -7.97 -12.76
C SER A 257 -3.47 -7.63 -14.23
N LYS A 258 -3.91 -8.59 -15.05
CA LYS A 258 -4.34 -8.32 -16.44
C LYS A 258 -5.59 -7.42 -16.50
N GLY A 259 -6.44 -7.49 -15.47
CA GLY A 259 -7.66 -6.70 -15.32
C GLY A 259 -7.48 -5.40 -14.53
N ILE A 260 -6.26 -5.05 -14.13
CA ILE A 260 -6.02 -3.99 -13.14
C ILE A 260 -6.53 -2.62 -13.60
N ALA A 261 -6.51 -2.32 -14.91
CA ALA A 261 -7.02 -1.05 -15.43
C ALA A 261 -8.54 -0.89 -15.20
N ALA A 262 -9.31 -1.97 -15.38
CA ALA A 262 -10.74 -1.98 -15.12
C ALA A 262 -11.03 -1.87 -13.61
N LEU A 263 -10.27 -2.60 -12.78
CA LEU A 263 -10.36 -2.49 -11.32
C LEU A 263 -10.08 -1.06 -10.86
N ARG A 264 -8.98 -0.44 -11.32
CA ARG A 264 -8.65 0.95 -10.99
C ARG A 264 -9.78 1.89 -11.36
N SER A 265 -10.27 1.81 -12.60
CA SER A 265 -11.36 2.66 -13.08
C SER A 265 -12.63 2.50 -12.24
N GLY A 266 -13.07 1.26 -12.00
CA GLY A 266 -14.30 0.99 -11.27
C GLY A 266 -14.24 1.36 -9.79
N PHE A 267 -13.11 1.12 -9.12
CA PHE A 267 -12.91 1.57 -7.74
C PHE A 267 -12.78 3.10 -7.64
N SER A 268 -12.10 3.75 -8.58
CA SER A 268 -12.02 5.22 -8.63
C SER A 268 -13.42 5.86 -8.78
N ALA A 269 -14.24 5.29 -9.67
CA ALA A 269 -15.64 5.72 -9.83
C ALA A 269 -16.50 5.49 -8.57
N ALA A 270 -16.09 4.59 -7.68
CA ALA A 270 -16.72 4.34 -6.39
C ALA A 270 -16.11 5.15 -5.24
N GLY A 271 -15.21 6.11 -5.52
CA GLY A 271 -14.76 7.11 -4.57
C GLY A 271 -13.50 6.77 -3.77
N VAL A 272 -12.73 5.74 -4.17
CA VAL A 272 -11.41 5.45 -3.57
C VAL A 272 -10.29 5.80 -4.55
N LYS A 273 -9.20 6.42 -4.06
CA LYS A 273 -8.01 6.66 -4.88
C LYS A 273 -7.38 5.30 -5.24
N SER A 274 -7.50 4.89 -6.49
CA SER A 274 -7.04 3.57 -6.96
C SER A 274 -5.83 3.66 -7.89
N GLU A 275 -5.23 4.84 -8.05
CA GLU A 275 -4.10 5.13 -8.93
C GLU A 275 -2.94 4.14 -8.72
N ASN A 276 -2.72 3.79 -7.45
CA ASN A 276 -1.65 2.92 -6.98
C ASN A 276 -2.13 1.51 -6.64
N LEU A 277 -3.33 1.12 -7.05
CA LEU A 277 -3.88 -0.20 -6.80
C LEU A 277 -2.91 -1.28 -7.33
N ARG A 278 -2.63 -2.25 -6.48
CA ARG A 278 -1.82 -3.45 -6.76
C ARG A 278 -2.61 -4.70 -6.44
N VAL A 279 -2.24 -5.78 -7.10
CA VAL A 279 -2.74 -7.13 -6.82
C VAL A 279 -1.59 -7.97 -6.31
N LEU A 280 -1.77 -8.65 -5.19
CA LEU A 280 -0.77 -9.51 -4.56
C LEU A 280 -1.38 -10.87 -4.20
N ASP A 281 -0.56 -11.90 -4.17
CA ASP A 281 -0.94 -13.19 -3.58
C ASP A 281 -0.83 -13.06 -2.06
N GLY A 282 -1.94 -13.29 -1.38
CA GLY A 282 -2.06 -13.20 0.07
C GLY A 282 -1.84 -14.55 0.76
N PRO A 283 -1.93 -14.57 2.11
CA PRO A 283 -1.84 -15.82 2.87
C PRO A 283 -2.96 -16.79 2.45
N GLU A 284 -2.69 -18.10 2.60
CA GLU A 284 -3.65 -19.17 2.31
C GLU A 284 -4.18 -19.18 0.85
N GLY A 285 -3.42 -18.60 -0.08
CA GLY A 285 -3.79 -18.55 -1.50
C GLY A 285 -4.87 -17.53 -1.83
N THR A 286 -5.13 -16.57 -0.93
CA THR A 286 -6.03 -15.44 -1.19
C THR A 286 -5.44 -14.48 -2.21
N VAL A 287 -6.28 -13.64 -2.82
CA VAL A 287 -5.84 -12.53 -3.68
C VAL A 287 -6.13 -11.21 -2.97
N GLU A 288 -5.11 -10.37 -2.81
CA GLU A 288 -5.22 -9.06 -2.17
C GLU A 288 -5.22 -7.92 -3.18
N LEU A 289 -6.20 -7.03 -3.08
CA LEU A 289 -6.22 -5.74 -3.74
C LEU A 289 -5.74 -4.67 -2.75
N ARG A 290 -4.53 -4.13 -2.96
CA ARG A 290 -3.95 -3.09 -2.10
C ARG A 290 -3.97 -1.74 -2.79
N PHE A 291 -4.67 -0.77 -2.22
CA PHE A 291 -4.89 0.54 -2.83
C PHE A 291 -3.70 1.48 -2.69
N ASP A 292 -2.93 1.32 -1.61
CA ASP A 292 -1.77 2.17 -1.30
C ASP A 292 -2.09 3.67 -1.39
N ASP A 293 -3.24 4.08 -0.87
CA ASP A 293 -3.81 5.41 -1.03
C ASP A 293 -3.66 6.34 0.20
N ALA A 294 -3.06 5.85 1.29
CA ALA A 294 -2.78 6.66 2.47
C ALA A 294 -1.64 7.66 2.21
N GLU A 295 -1.94 8.93 2.51
CA GLU A 295 -0.94 9.95 2.75
C GLU A 295 -0.43 9.73 4.18
N GLY A 296 0.80 9.25 4.35
CA GLY A 296 1.32 8.95 5.68
C GLY A 296 1.36 10.21 6.55
N SER A 297 0.80 10.14 7.76
CA SER A 297 0.98 11.19 8.77
C SER A 297 2.31 10.94 9.47
N PHE A 298 3.25 11.84 9.27
CA PHE A 298 4.58 11.72 9.84
C PHE A 298 4.96 13.03 10.53
N PRO A 299 5.79 12.99 11.59
CA PRO A 299 6.25 14.19 12.25
C PRO A 299 7.10 15.05 11.30
N ILE A 300 7.09 16.37 11.54
CA ILE A 300 7.94 17.33 10.81
C ILE A 300 9.41 17.05 11.13
N ALA A 301 9.70 16.78 12.40
CA ALA A 301 11.00 16.35 12.90
C ALA A 301 10.78 15.46 14.12
N VAL A 302 11.70 14.52 14.34
CA VAL A 302 11.66 13.60 15.47
C VAL A 302 13.09 13.34 15.91
N ALA A 303 13.37 13.51 17.20
CA ALA A 303 14.68 13.20 17.77
C ALA A 303 14.78 11.69 18.03
N PRO A 304 15.99 11.10 17.95
CA PRO A 304 16.18 9.73 18.38
C PRO A 304 15.95 9.58 19.89
N PRO A 305 15.70 8.36 20.38
CA PRO A 305 15.83 8.04 21.80
C PRO A 305 17.20 8.48 22.33
N VAL A 306 17.23 9.08 23.53
CA VAL A 306 18.49 9.51 24.16
C VAL A 306 19.24 8.26 24.65
N PRO A 307 20.44 7.97 24.13
CA PRO A 307 21.22 6.82 24.58
C PRO A 307 21.81 7.07 25.97
N SER A 308 21.87 6.03 26.80
CA SER A 308 22.64 6.07 28.05
C SER A 308 24.12 5.92 27.73
N ALA A 309 24.94 6.85 28.20
CA ALA A 309 26.39 6.80 28.01
C ALA A 309 27.01 5.61 28.73
N VAL A 310 27.67 4.75 27.97
CA VAL A 310 28.43 3.60 28.48
C VAL A 310 29.62 4.09 29.33
N ARG A 311 29.92 3.37 30.42
CA ARG A 311 30.93 3.77 31.41
C ARG A 311 32.22 2.96 31.36
N SER A 312 32.24 1.83 30.65
CA SER A 312 33.44 0.98 30.52
C SER A 312 33.44 0.14 29.24
N VAL A 313 34.61 -0.33 28.82
CA VAL A 313 34.75 -1.27 27.68
C VAL A 313 34.01 -2.58 27.94
N ALA A 314 34.05 -3.12 29.16
CA ALA A 314 33.32 -4.33 29.51
C ALA A 314 31.80 -4.17 29.36
N GLU A 315 31.27 -2.99 29.69
CA GLU A 315 29.87 -2.66 29.46
C GLU A 315 29.57 -2.54 27.95
N ALA A 316 30.45 -1.93 27.15
CA ALA A 316 30.29 -1.87 25.69
C ALA A 316 30.24 -3.28 25.06
N VAL A 317 31.15 -4.17 25.45
CA VAL A 317 31.21 -5.57 25.01
C VAL A 317 29.90 -6.31 25.34
N LYS A 318 29.35 -6.07 26.54
CA LYS A 318 28.10 -6.66 27.00
C LYS A 318 26.90 -6.10 26.23
N ASN A 319 26.84 -4.78 26.05
CA ASN A 319 25.72 -4.06 25.44
C ASN A 319 25.64 -4.26 23.92
N TYR A 320 26.70 -4.75 23.26
CA TYR A 320 26.70 -5.04 21.82
C TYR A 320 25.48 -5.84 21.34
N ARG A 321 25.01 -6.81 22.12
CA ARG A 321 23.84 -7.64 21.76
C ARG A 321 22.54 -6.84 21.65
N ASP A 322 22.48 -5.71 22.34
CA ASP A 322 21.36 -4.78 22.37
C ASP A 322 21.67 -3.46 21.65
N LEU A 323 22.80 -3.37 20.93
CA LEU A 323 23.13 -2.23 20.09
C LEU A 323 22.28 -2.26 18.81
N HIS A 324 21.65 -1.14 18.49
CA HIS A 324 20.74 -1.02 17.34
C HIS A 324 21.17 0.11 16.42
N TRP A 325 21.05 -0.12 15.12
CA TRP A 325 20.86 0.95 14.15
C TRP A 325 19.48 1.54 14.34
N GLU A 326 19.38 2.84 14.59
CA GLU A 326 18.10 3.53 14.72
C GLU A 326 17.97 4.58 13.63
N PHE A 327 16.91 4.46 12.81
CA PHE A 327 16.81 5.22 11.57
C PHE A 327 15.79 6.35 11.66
N GLY A 328 14.67 6.12 12.35
CA GLY A 328 13.56 7.06 12.41
C GLY A 328 12.27 6.39 12.83
N VAL A 329 11.13 6.98 12.48
CA VAL A 329 9.80 6.45 12.76
C VAL A 329 8.97 6.22 11.52
N ASP A 330 8.18 5.15 11.51
CA ASP A 330 7.15 4.93 10.49
C ASP A 330 5.94 5.86 10.68
N ALA A 331 4.90 5.68 9.87
CA ALA A 331 3.67 6.48 9.96
C ALA A 331 2.87 6.24 11.25
N ARG A 332 3.15 5.16 11.99
CA ARG A 332 2.54 4.85 13.29
C ARG A 332 3.33 5.46 14.45
N GLY A 333 4.51 6.02 14.19
CA GLY A 333 5.44 6.46 15.23
C GLY A 333 6.30 5.34 15.79
N ASN A 334 6.29 4.13 15.21
CA ASN A 334 7.17 3.06 15.65
C ASN A 334 8.60 3.34 15.21
N THR A 335 9.55 3.18 16.12
CA THR A 335 10.98 3.30 15.79
C THR A 335 11.41 2.20 14.84
N LEU A 336 11.85 2.59 13.65
CA LEU A 336 12.56 1.72 12.72
C LEU A 336 13.99 1.55 13.20
N ARG A 337 14.26 0.35 13.70
CA ARG A 337 15.59 -0.04 14.18
C ARG A 337 15.96 -1.45 13.76
N SER A 338 17.25 -1.77 13.78
CA SER A 338 17.75 -3.12 13.53
C SER A 338 18.93 -3.40 14.43
N ARG A 339 18.95 -4.55 15.09
CA ARG A 339 20.10 -4.97 15.89
C ARG A 339 21.34 -5.04 15.00
N VAL A 340 22.44 -4.48 15.48
CA VAL A 340 23.70 -4.45 14.73
C VAL A 340 24.19 -5.88 14.45
N ALA A 341 24.03 -6.80 15.41
CA ALA A 341 24.39 -8.21 15.23
C ALA A 341 23.57 -8.95 14.14
N ASP A 342 22.35 -8.49 13.84
CA ASP A 342 21.44 -9.09 12.84
C ASP A 342 21.52 -8.38 11.48
N SER A 343 21.92 -7.12 11.48
CA SER A 343 22.09 -6.28 10.30
C SER A 343 23.48 -5.64 10.35
N PRO A 344 24.54 -6.41 10.06
CA PRO A 344 25.92 -6.00 10.36
C PRO A 344 26.39 -4.81 9.53
N HIS A 345 25.85 -4.64 8.33
CA HIS A 345 26.17 -3.53 7.44
C HIS A 345 24.90 -2.94 6.85
N VAL A 346 24.89 -1.61 6.73
CA VAL A 346 23.73 -0.81 6.32
C VAL A 346 24.14 0.23 5.29
N ALA A 347 23.22 0.60 4.40
CA ALA A 347 23.44 1.65 3.41
C ALA A 347 22.49 2.82 3.61
N LEU A 348 23.01 4.04 3.47
CA LEU A 348 22.25 5.28 3.42
C LEU A 348 22.45 5.97 2.06
N ILE A 349 21.36 6.11 1.32
CA ILE A 349 21.32 6.60 -0.04
C ILE A 349 20.46 7.85 -0.09
N ALA A 350 21.07 8.97 -0.46
CA ALA A 350 20.35 10.24 -0.45
C ALA A 350 21.01 11.25 -1.38
N GLN A 351 20.20 11.95 -2.16
CA GLN A 351 20.67 13.15 -2.85
C GLN A 351 21.00 14.28 -1.86
N THR A 352 21.78 15.26 -2.32
CA THR A 352 22.15 16.41 -1.50
C THR A 352 20.90 17.17 -1.03
N GLY A 353 20.87 17.56 0.25
CA GLY A 353 19.77 18.36 0.81
C GLY A 353 18.55 17.57 1.31
N TRP A 354 18.62 16.24 1.38
CA TRP A 354 17.54 15.38 1.91
C TRP A 354 17.76 14.87 3.34
N GLY A 355 18.85 15.29 4.00
CA GLY A 355 19.14 14.92 5.40
C GLY A 355 20.18 13.82 5.57
N LYS A 356 20.93 13.47 4.52
CA LYS A 356 22.02 12.46 4.55
C LYS A 356 22.99 12.66 5.73
N SER A 357 23.62 13.83 5.80
CA SER A 357 24.61 14.18 6.82
C SER A 357 24.00 14.31 8.22
N VAL A 358 22.72 14.68 8.30
CA VAL A 358 21.99 14.78 9.57
C VAL A 358 21.74 13.39 10.15
N LEU A 359 21.19 12.48 9.34
CA LEU A 359 20.92 11.11 9.79
C LEU A 359 22.21 10.35 10.07
N SER A 360 23.24 10.51 9.24
CA SER A 360 24.52 9.83 9.46
C SER A 360 25.21 10.29 10.74
N ALA A 361 25.25 11.61 10.99
CA ALA A 361 25.77 12.16 12.24
C ALA A 361 24.95 11.73 13.46
N THR A 362 23.63 11.61 13.31
CA THR A 362 22.73 11.10 14.34
C THR A 362 23.07 9.65 14.70
N ILE A 363 23.17 8.77 13.69
CA ILE A 363 23.50 7.35 13.89
C ILE A 363 24.88 7.21 14.54
N ILE A 364 25.88 7.98 14.09
CA ILE A 364 27.22 7.94 14.67
C ILE A 364 27.21 8.32 16.14
N GLU A 365 26.48 9.36 16.51
CA GLU A 365 26.40 9.79 17.90
C GLU A 365 25.72 8.73 18.77
N GLN A 366 24.64 8.11 18.29
CA GLN A 366 24.00 6.99 18.99
C GLN A 366 24.96 5.81 19.19
N MET A 367 25.75 5.47 18.18
CA MET A 367 26.72 4.38 18.27
C MET A 367 27.88 4.69 19.23
N ARG A 368 28.42 5.92 19.15
CA ARG A 368 29.51 6.40 20.01
C ARG A 368 29.10 6.39 21.47
N VAL A 369 27.95 6.98 21.80
CA VAL A 369 27.43 7.02 23.18
C VAL A 369 27.01 5.62 23.66
N GLY A 370 26.54 4.77 22.74
CA GLY A 370 26.28 3.34 22.96
C GLY A 370 27.52 2.48 23.19
N GLY A 371 28.72 3.09 23.20
CA GLY A 371 29.98 2.44 23.55
C GLY A 371 30.73 1.83 22.37
N ALA A 372 30.35 2.10 21.13
CA ALA A 372 31.14 1.65 19.98
C ALA A 372 32.37 2.53 19.72
N GLU A 373 33.43 1.91 19.23
CA GLU A 373 34.53 2.61 18.58
C GLU A 373 34.06 3.12 17.21
N VAL A 374 34.33 4.38 16.88
CA VAL A 374 33.87 5.00 15.64
C VAL A 374 35.06 5.41 14.76
N MET A 375 35.03 4.93 13.52
CA MET A 375 35.91 5.41 12.44
C MET A 375 35.10 6.15 11.38
N LEU A 376 35.57 7.33 11.00
CA LEU A 376 34.93 8.19 10.01
C LEU A 376 35.81 8.34 8.77
N PHE A 377 35.28 7.97 7.61
CA PHE A 377 35.92 8.14 6.30
C PHE A 377 35.12 9.18 5.49
N ASP A 378 35.57 10.42 5.50
CA ASP A 378 34.92 11.56 4.84
C ASP A 378 35.41 11.71 3.40
N GLY A 379 34.75 11.07 2.43
CA GLY A 379 35.16 11.06 1.03
C GLY A 379 35.15 12.43 0.32
N LYS A 380 34.53 13.46 0.92
CA LYS A 380 34.56 14.84 0.42
C LYS A 380 35.54 15.74 1.19
N GLY A 381 35.94 15.33 2.39
CA GLY A 381 36.79 16.08 3.29
C GLY A 381 36.09 17.21 4.06
N THR A 382 34.79 17.42 3.87
CA THR A 382 34.02 18.53 4.45
C THR A 382 32.80 18.11 5.26
N ASP A 383 32.33 16.86 5.13
CA ASP A 383 31.02 16.47 5.65
C ASP A 383 31.05 16.20 7.18
N HIS A 384 32.23 15.90 7.75
CA HIS A 384 32.41 15.69 9.20
C HIS A 384 33.34 16.73 9.85
N PRO A 385 32.93 17.42 10.92
CA PRO A 385 33.77 18.44 11.56
C PRO A 385 34.89 17.80 12.37
N ARG A 386 36.05 18.48 12.45
CA ARG A 386 37.16 18.04 13.32
C ARG A 386 36.77 17.99 14.79
N ALA A 387 35.78 18.78 15.22
CA ALA A 387 35.24 18.75 16.58
C ALA A 387 34.60 17.40 16.93
N LEU A 388 33.94 16.75 15.97
CA LEU A 388 33.41 15.38 16.13
C LEU A 388 34.57 14.37 16.20
N GLY A 389 35.58 14.51 15.33
CA GLY A 389 36.75 13.63 15.30
C GLY A 389 37.61 13.63 16.58
N ARG A 390 37.43 14.62 17.47
CA ARG A 390 38.12 14.73 18.75
C ARG A 390 37.28 14.24 19.94
N GLN A 391 36.04 13.82 19.71
CA GLN A 391 35.19 13.32 20.78
C GLN A 391 35.68 11.95 21.26
N PRO A 392 35.55 11.65 22.57
CA PRO A 392 35.76 10.30 23.10
C PRO A 392 35.00 9.24 22.28
N GLY A 393 35.64 8.11 22.00
CA GLY A 393 35.06 7.02 21.20
C GLY A 393 35.19 7.18 19.68
N VAL A 394 35.59 8.35 19.17
CA VAL A 394 36.01 8.49 17.77
C VAL A 394 37.51 8.25 17.66
N ILE A 395 37.89 7.07 17.16
CA ILE A 395 39.28 6.62 17.12
C ILE A 395 39.99 7.07 15.83
N TRP A 396 39.23 7.41 14.78
CA TRP A 396 39.77 7.78 13.47
C TRP A 396 38.84 8.74 12.71
N LEU A 397 39.42 9.79 12.12
CA LEU A 397 38.75 10.64 11.13
C LEU A 397 39.71 10.91 9.97
N SER A 398 39.38 10.40 8.79
CA SER A 398 40.12 10.64 7.56
C SER A 398 39.36 11.55 6.61
N LYS A 399 40.08 12.46 5.94
CA LYS A 399 39.53 13.42 4.98
C LYS A 399 40.22 13.41 3.62
N GLU A 400 41.35 12.72 3.53
CA GLU A 400 42.17 12.65 2.32
C GLU A 400 42.49 11.20 1.96
N SER A 401 42.77 10.95 0.68
CA SER A 401 42.96 9.58 0.15
C SER A 401 44.04 8.78 0.85
N GLY A 402 45.16 9.40 1.23
CA GLY A 402 46.21 8.72 2.00
C GLY A 402 45.72 8.25 3.37
N GLU A 403 44.99 9.12 4.07
CA GLU A 403 44.39 8.81 5.38
C GLU A 403 43.30 7.73 5.26
N HIS A 404 42.52 7.74 4.17
CA HIS A 404 41.52 6.70 3.92
C HIS A 404 42.17 5.32 3.75
N VAL A 405 43.28 5.23 3.01
CA VAL A 405 44.00 3.96 2.80
C VAL A 405 44.55 3.44 4.12
N VAL A 406 45.30 4.26 4.88
CA VAL A 406 45.88 3.83 6.17
C VAL A 406 44.79 3.40 7.15
N GLY A 407 43.72 4.17 7.27
CA GLY A 407 42.62 3.85 8.19
C GLY A 407 41.86 2.57 7.79
N MET A 408 41.64 2.34 6.50
CA MET A 408 40.96 1.13 6.03
C MET A 408 41.85 -0.10 6.21
N THR A 409 43.17 0.03 6.00
CA THR A 409 44.12 -1.03 6.30
C THR A 409 44.15 -1.35 7.79
N TRP A 410 44.21 -0.35 8.66
CA TRP A 410 44.13 -0.56 10.11
C TRP A 410 42.85 -1.31 10.51
N LEU A 411 41.69 -0.91 9.99
CA LEU A 411 40.42 -1.56 10.28
C LEU A 411 40.38 -3.02 9.80
N HIS A 412 40.93 -3.28 8.62
CA HIS A 412 41.04 -4.63 8.07
C HIS A 412 42.00 -5.52 8.87
N ASP A 413 43.13 -4.96 9.32
CA ASP A 413 44.10 -5.67 10.12
C ASP A 413 43.56 -5.97 11.52
N GLU A 414 42.82 -5.04 12.13
CA GLU A 414 42.10 -5.25 13.39
C GLU A 414 41.08 -6.38 13.27
N MET A 415 40.31 -6.45 12.16
CA MET A 415 39.44 -7.59 11.90
C MET A 415 40.23 -8.91 11.90
N THR A 416 41.34 -8.93 11.16
CA THR A 416 42.17 -10.13 10.99
C THR A 416 42.78 -10.56 12.33
N GLU A 417 43.22 -9.61 13.15
CA GLU A 417 43.81 -9.87 14.45
C GLU A 417 42.79 -10.41 15.45
N ARG A 418 41.58 -9.86 15.48
CA ARG A 418 40.47 -10.41 16.29
C ARG A 418 40.19 -11.88 15.94
N TYR A 419 40.24 -12.23 14.66
CA TYR A 419 40.10 -13.61 14.22
C TYR A 419 41.26 -14.50 14.69
N ARG A 420 42.51 -14.05 14.53
CA ARG A 420 43.69 -14.81 14.99
C ARG A 420 43.69 -15.01 16.50
N GLN A 421 43.31 -13.98 17.26
CA GLN A 421 43.24 -14.05 18.72
C GLN A 421 42.23 -15.10 19.18
N VAL A 422 41.04 -15.13 18.58
CA VAL A 422 40.01 -16.12 18.92
C VAL A 422 40.44 -17.54 18.48
N ASP A 423 41.09 -17.68 17.33
CA ASP A 423 41.60 -18.96 16.85
C ASP A 423 42.65 -19.54 17.81
N ALA A 424 43.65 -18.74 18.20
CA ALA A 424 44.67 -19.12 19.17
C ALA A 424 44.08 -19.47 20.55
N ASP A 425 43.02 -18.78 20.97
CA ASP A 425 42.32 -19.07 22.22
C ASP A 425 41.46 -20.36 22.17
N ASN A 426 41.13 -20.85 20.98
CA ASN A 426 40.32 -22.05 20.74
C ASN A 426 41.18 -23.33 20.55
N ASP A 427 42.50 -23.28 20.78
CA ASP A 427 43.42 -24.42 20.65
C ASP A 427 43.24 -25.52 21.74
N GLY A 428 42.36 -25.33 22.71
CA GLY A 428 42.08 -26.29 23.78
C GLY A 428 40.89 -27.22 23.49
N PRO A 429 40.88 -28.47 23.98
CA PRO A 429 39.81 -29.44 23.71
C PRO A 429 38.42 -29.03 24.24
N ASP A 430 38.36 -28.06 25.16
CA ASP A 430 37.14 -27.51 25.75
C ASP A 430 37.03 -25.96 25.63
N SER A 431 37.89 -25.31 24.82
CA SER A 431 37.84 -23.85 24.65
C SER A 431 37.04 -23.44 23.41
N VAL A 432 35.76 -23.14 23.60
CA VAL A 432 34.98 -22.34 22.64
C VAL A 432 34.81 -20.95 23.25
N LYS A 433 35.66 -20.00 22.87
CA LYS A 433 35.54 -18.61 23.31
C LYS A 433 34.82 -17.75 22.27
N SER A 434 34.00 -16.83 22.76
CA SER A 434 33.26 -15.85 21.96
C SER A 434 34.16 -14.68 21.52
N PHE A 435 33.84 -14.10 20.38
CA PHE A 435 34.35 -12.79 19.96
C PHE A 435 33.81 -11.73 20.91
N ASP A 436 34.47 -11.47 22.04
CA ASP A 436 34.05 -10.53 23.08
C ASP A 436 34.80 -9.20 23.00
N PHE A 437 34.78 -8.62 21.80
CA PHE A 437 35.39 -7.33 21.52
C PHE A 437 34.36 -6.18 21.61
N PRO A 438 34.80 -4.94 21.91
CA PRO A 438 33.96 -3.77 21.68
C PRO A 438 33.62 -3.64 20.18
N PRO A 439 32.40 -3.20 19.83
CA PRO A 439 32.02 -3.06 18.43
C PRO A 439 32.71 -1.85 17.79
N ILE A 440 33.20 -2.02 16.55
CA ILE A 440 33.69 -0.90 15.72
C ILE A 440 32.63 -0.56 14.67
N ILE A 441 32.23 0.70 14.61
CA ILE A 441 31.37 1.27 13.57
C ILE A 441 32.21 2.14 12.63
N ALA A 442 32.36 1.70 11.39
CA ALA A 442 32.98 2.47 10.33
C ALA A 442 31.93 3.14 9.45
N LEU A 443 31.95 4.47 9.38
CA LEU A 443 31.14 5.24 8.44
C LEU A 443 31.99 5.60 7.23
N VAL A 444 31.51 5.21 6.05
CA VAL A 444 32.14 5.54 4.77
C VAL A 444 31.26 6.56 4.05
N ASP A 445 31.55 7.85 4.23
CA ASP A 445 30.79 8.93 3.61
C ASP A 445 31.21 9.15 2.17
N GLU A 446 30.21 9.17 1.28
CA GLU A 446 30.39 9.39 -0.15
C GLU A 446 31.42 8.43 -0.77
N LEU A 447 31.13 7.12 -0.64
CA LEU A 447 31.96 6.04 -1.17
C LEU A 447 32.48 6.31 -2.61
N PRO A 448 31.67 6.80 -3.57
CA PRO A 448 32.16 7.06 -4.93
C PRO A 448 33.25 8.13 -5.01
N SER A 449 33.18 9.16 -4.16
CA SER A 449 34.21 10.21 -4.11
C SER A 449 35.50 9.69 -3.48
N LEU A 450 35.36 8.92 -2.40
CA LEU A 450 36.47 8.27 -1.72
C LEU A 450 37.20 7.30 -2.67
N ARG A 451 36.49 6.36 -3.29
CA ARG A 451 37.05 5.39 -4.24
C ARG A 451 37.77 6.08 -5.40
N ARG A 452 37.18 7.15 -5.94
CA ARG A 452 37.81 7.96 -7.00
C ARG A 452 39.09 8.65 -6.53
N ALA A 453 39.15 9.10 -5.28
CA ALA A 453 40.35 9.70 -4.72
C ALA A 453 41.45 8.65 -4.52
N VAL A 454 41.10 7.47 -3.98
CA VAL A 454 42.03 6.35 -3.77
C VAL A 454 42.55 5.80 -5.10
N ALA A 455 41.70 5.64 -6.11
CA ALA A 455 42.09 5.15 -7.44
C ALA A 455 43.13 6.04 -8.15
N LYS A 456 43.28 7.31 -7.74
CA LYS A 456 44.31 8.22 -8.28
C LYS A 456 45.69 8.02 -7.66
N LEU A 457 45.78 7.37 -6.49
CA LEU A 457 47.05 7.11 -5.79
C LEU A 457 47.89 6.06 -6.51
N ASP A 458 47.22 5.11 -7.20
CA ASP A 458 47.89 4.06 -7.96
C ASP A 458 47.15 3.79 -9.27
N ALA A 459 47.75 4.21 -10.39
CA ALA A 459 47.17 4.04 -11.73
C ALA A 459 47.13 2.58 -12.20
N LYS A 460 47.95 1.69 -11.63
CA LYS A 460 48.01 0.26 -11.98
C LYS A 460 47.00 -0.54 -11.19
N ASP A 461 46.91 -0.31 -9.89
CA ASP A 461 45.95 -1.00 -9.03
C ASP A 461 44.53 -0.42 -9.20
N LYS A 462 44.41 0.90 -9.38
CA LYS A 462 43.16 1.66 -9.48
C LYS A 462 42.25 1.52 -8.26
N GLY A 463 42.83 1.33 -7.07
CA GLY A 463 42.10 1.21 -5.80
C GLY A 463 41.45 -0.16 -5.56
N ARG A 464 41.83 -1.19 -6.33
CA ARG A 464 41.34 -2.55 -6.16
C ARG A 464 41.72 -3.15 -4.81
N ALA A 465 42.92 -2.87 -4.28
CA ALA A 465 43.28 -3.36 -2.94
C ALA A 465 42.40 -2.74 -1.85
N PHE A 466 42.08 -1.44 -1.98
CA PHE A 466 41.14 -0.76 -1.08
C PHE A 466 39.74 -1.36 -1.16
N ASP A 467 39.22 -1.56 -2.38
CA ASP A 467 37.92 -2.20 -2.59
C ASP A 467 37.90 -3.62 -2.01
N SER A 468 38.99 -4.39 -2.16
CA SER A 468 39.12 -5.75 -1.60
C SER A 468 39.03 -5.75 -0.08
N MET A 469 39.73 -4.83 0.61
CA MET A 469 39.65 -4.72 2.07
C MET A 469 38.23 -4.39 2.54
N LEU A 470 37.56 -3.47 1.84
CA LEU A 470 36.18 -3.10 2.16
C LEU A 470 35.20 -4.27 1.94
N VAL A 471 35.38 -5.04 0.86
CA VAL A 471 34.57 -6.24 0.60
C VAL A 471 34.81 -7.31 1.66
N ASP A 472 36.07 -7.56 2.05
CA ASP A 472 36.39 -8.51 3.11
C ASP A 472 35.75 -8.10 4.45
N LEU A 473 35.80 -6.82 4.81
CA LEU A 473 35.12 -6.29 6.00
C LEU A 473 33.60 -6.48 5.95
N LEU A 474 32.97 -6.26 4.79
CA LEU A 474 31.53 -6.48 4.60
C LEU A 474 31.13 -7.97 4.69
N GLN A 475 32.02 -8.88 4.29
CA GLN A 475 31.75 -10.33 4.32
C GLN A 475 32.05 -10.97 5.67
N LYS A 476 33.12 -10.54 6.34
CA LYS A 476 33.67 -11.20 7.55
C LYS A 476 33.53 -10.36 8.82
N GLY A 477 33.27 -9.06 8.71
CA GLY A 477 33.26 -8.14 9.85
C GLY A 477 32.24 -8.47 10.94
N ARG A 478 31.10 -9.11 10.61
CA ARG A 478 30.03 -9.44 11.55
C ARG A 478 30.52 -10.19 12.80
N GLN A 479 31.36 -11.23 12.64
CA GLN A 479 31.83 -12.02 13.79
C GLN A 479 32.86 -11.25 14.61
N ALA A 480 33.75 -10.50 13.93
CA ALA A 480 34.72 -9.61 14.55
C ALA A 480 34.11 -8.35 15.21
N ARG A 481 32.77 -8.19 15.15
CA ARG A 481 32.01 -7.02 15.62
C ARG A 481 32.44 -5.71 14.95
N ILE A 482 32.78 -5.79 13.66
CA ILE A 482 33.10 -4.64 12.81
C ILE A 482 31.97 -4.44 11.81
N HIS A 483 31.42 -3.23 11.82
CA HIS A 483 30.18 -2.90 11.14
C HIS A 483 30.35 -1.65 10.29
N ILE A 484 29.69 -1.62 9.13
CA ILE A 484 29.90 -0.56 8.14
C ILE A 484 28.58 0.12 7.81
N LEU A 485 28.56 1.44 7.94
CA LEU A 485 27.55 2.33 7.38
C LEU A 485 28.09 2.94 6.09
N LEU A 486 27.60 2.42 4.96
CA LEU A 486 27.94 2.92 3.63
C LEU A 486 27.03 4.08 3.24
N ILE A 487 27.60 5.19 2.82
CA ILE A 487 26.82 6.35 2.39
C ILE A 487 27.15 6.70 0.94
N SER A 488 26.11 6.89 0.14
CA SER A 488 26.22 7.27 -1.26
C SER A 488 25.04 8.14 -1.70
N THR A 489 25.19 8.78 -2.85
CA THR A 489 24.10 9.47 -3.53
C THR A 489 23.28 8.53 -4.45
N THR A 490 23.81 7.35 -4.75
CA THR A 490 23.20 6.37 -5.67
C THR A 490 23.67 4.94 -5.39
N LEU A 491 22.88 3.93 -5.77
CA LEU A 491 23.24 2.49 -5.71
C LEU A 491 23.62 1.90 -7.07
N LEU A 492 23.97 2.73 -8.05
CA LEU A 492 24.55 2.22 -9.30
C LEU A 492 25.78 1.36 -9.01
N VAL A 493 25.96 0.27 -9.76
CA VAL A 493 27.07 -0.67 -9.58
C VAL A 493 28.45 0.02 -9.63
N ASP A 494 28.60 1.04 -10.48
CA ASP A 494 29.84 1.82 -10.55
C ASP A 494 30.13 2.61 -9.25
N ALA A 495 29.07 3.04 -8.56
CA ALA A 495 29.15 3.77 -7.30
C ALA A 495 29.35 2.82 -6.12
N VAL A 496 28.50 1.79 -6.03
CA VAL A 496 28.53 0.74 -5.00
C VAL A 496 28.50 -0.62 -5.71
N PRO A 497 29.64 -1.30 -5.84
CA PRO A 497 29.74 -2.61 -6.50
C PRO A 497 28.79 -3.67 -5.91
N SER A 498 28.32 -4.61 -6.74
CA SER A 498 27.31 -5.61 -6.35
C SER A 498 27.75 -6.54 -5.21
N ASP A 499 29.04 -6.90 -5.16
CA ASP A 499 29.63 -7.65 -4.05
C ASP A 499 29.54 -6.91 -2.71
N MET A 500 29.67 -5.59 -2.71
CA MET A 500 29.38 -4.76 -1.54
C MET A 500 27.88 -4.75 -1.22
N GLN A 501 27.01 -4.55 -2.23
CA GLN A 501 25.55 -4.46 -2.05
C GLN A 501 24.92 -5.76 -1.51
N ASN A 502 25.47 -6.92 -1.86
CA ASN A 502 24.99 -8.23 -1.42
C ASN A 502 25.15 -8.46 0.09
N ASN A 503 26.08 -7.75 0.72
CA ASN A 503 26.34 -7.84 2.16
C ASN A 503 25.52 -6.83 2.99
N ILE A 504 24.68 -6.02 2.32
CA ILE A 504 23.86 -5.00 2.94
C ILE A 504 22.44 -5.52 3.15
N THR A 505 22.00 -5.53 4.40
CA THR A 505 20.70 -6.08 4.80
C THR A 505 19.62 -5.02 4.98
N ARG A 506 20.03 -3.76 5.21
CA ARG A 506 19.16 -2.59 5.35
C ARG A 506 19.65 -1.47 4.46
N THR A 507 18.72 -0.87 3.74
CA THR A 507 19.02 0.25 2.85
C THR A 507 18.01 1.36 3.09
N ILE A 508 18.52 2.55 3.34
CA ILE A 508 17.76 3.74 3.63
C ILE A 508 17.86 4.66 2.43
N PHE A 509 16.72 5.07 1.90
CA PHE A 509 16.64 6.05 0.82
C PHE A 509 16.01 7.33 1.37
N LEU A 510 16.72 8.46 1.39
CA LEU A 510 16.12 9.75 1.76
C LEU A 510 15.75 10.56 0.52
N GLY A 511 14.51 11.07 0.52
CA GLY A 511 13.93 11.79 -0.60
C GLY A 511 13.51 10.92 -1.79
N PRO A 512 13.12 11.55 -2.91
CA PRO A 512 12.77 10.88 -4.16
C PRO A 512 13.95 10.08 -4.73
N VAL A 513 13.66 8.87 -5.22
CA VAL A 513 14.64 7.97 -5.82
C VAL A 513 14.33 7.78 -7.31
N ASP A 514 15.32 8.00 -8.17
CA ASP A 514 15.22 7.66 -9.59
C ASP A 514 15.32 6.14 -9.76
N SER A 515 14.45 5.55 -10.60
CA SER A 515 14.47 4.12 -10.90
C SER A 515 15.82 3.66 -11.46
N ARG A 516 16.54 4.54 -12.17
CA ARG A 516 17.90 4.27 -12.66
C ARG A 516 18.92 4.12 -11.53
N SER A 517 18.71 4.78 -10.40
CA SER A 517 19.59 4.71 -9.23
C SER A 517 19.48 3.39 -8.45
N LEU A 518 18.57 2.50 -8.84
CA LEU A 518 18.28 1.21 -8.19
C LEU A 518 18.61 -0.01 -9.08
N MET A 519 19.37 0.19 -10.17
CA MET A 519 19.75 -0.89 -11.10
C MET A 519 20.81 -1.83 -10.50
N ASP A 520 20.38 -2.63 -9.53
CA ASP A 520 21.07 -3.80 -9.02
C ASP A 520 20.13 -5.00 -9.07
N ASP A 521 20.61 -6.12 -9.61
CA ASP A 521 19.90 -7.42 -9.65
C ASP A 521 19.63 -7.97 -8.24
N SER A 522 20.35 -7.49 -7.22
CA SER A 522 20.12 -7.84 -5.81
C SER A 522 18.83 -7.24 -5.22
N ILE A 523 18.17 -6.30 -5.91
CA ILE A 523 16.90 -5.72 -5.48
C ILE A 523 15.77 -6.26 -6.38
N PRO A 524 14.78 -7.01 -5.81
CA PRO A 524 13.65 -7.52 -6.58
C PRO A 524 12.89 -6.42 -7.31
N GLN A 525 12.39 -6.70 -8.52
CA GLN A 525 11.66 -5.72 -9.34
C GLN A 525 10.48 -5.10 -8.59
N SER A 526 9.70 -5.91 -7.86
CA SER A 526 8.58 -5.45 -7.04
C SER A 526 9.00 -4.48 -5.92
N ALA A 527 10.18 -4.68 -5.34
CA ALA A 527 10.75 -3.77 -4.35
C ALA A 527 11.21 -2.45 -4.99
N ARG A 528 11.85 -2.51 -6.17
CA ARG A 528 12.25 -1.30 -6.93
C ARG A 528 11.03 -0.43 -7.26
N GLU A 529 9.98 -1.03 -7.81
CA GLU A 529 8.73 -0.34 -8.12
C GLU A 529 8.09 0.27 -6.87
N ARG A 530 8.13 -0.45 -5.74
CA ARG A 530 7.61 0.06 -4.46
C ARG A 530 8.45 1.23 -3.92
N ILE A 531 9.78 1.18 -4.01
CA ILE A 531 10.67 2.28 -3.59
C ILE A 531 10.39 3.52 -4.44
N VAL A 532 10.32 3.37 -5.77
CA VAL A 532 10.03 4.50 -6.67
C VAL A 532 8.64 5.07 -6.40
N SER A 533 7.62 4.21 -6.24
CA SER A 533 6.25 4.64 -5.96
C SER A 533 6.10 5.36 -4.62
N LEU A 534 6.78 4.90 -3.57
CA LEU A 534 6.73 5.55 -2.25
C LEU A 534 7.59 6.82 -2.22
N SER A 535 8.77 6.81 -2.81
CA SER A 535 9.68 7.96 -2.77
C SER A 535 9.20 9.13 -3.63
N SER A 536 8.50 8.88 -4.74
CA SER A 536 7.94 9.93 -5.60
C SER A 536 6.84 10.76 -4.91
N ARG A 537 6.23 10.22 -3.85
CA ARG A 537 5.20 10.90 -3.04
C ARG A 537 5.79 11.79 -1.95
N ILE A 538 7.12 11.80 -1.78
CA ILE A 538 7.77 12.59 -0.74
C ILE A 538 7.78 14.07 -1.17
N PRO A 539 7.12 14.98 -0.43
CA PRO A 539 7.16 16.40 -0.73
C PRO A 539 8.58 16.97 -0.56
N GLU A 540 8.94 17.97 -1.36
CA GLU A 540 10.26 18.64 -1.26
C GLU A 540 10.52 19.26 0.12
N SER A 541 9.45 19.69 0.79
CA SER A 541 9.47 20.24 2.15
C SER A 541 9.68 19.19 3.25
N ALA A 542 9.47 17.90 2.97
CA ALA A 542 9.57 16.82 3.96
C ALA A 542 11.02 16.32 4.09
N LYS A 543 11.91 17.15 4.63
CA LYS A 543 13.33 16.78 4.83
C LYS A 543 13.47 15.63 5.82
N GLY A 544 14.39 14.70 5.55
CA GLY A 544 14.55 13.46 6.31
C GLY A 544 13.48 12.40 6.05
N ARG A 545 12.44 12.69 5.24
CA ARG A 545 11.50 11.66 4.78
C ARG A 545 12.20 10.74 3.81
N GLY A 546 11.94 9.44 3.95
CA GLY A 546 12.57 8.45 3.11
C GLY A 546 11.79 7.15 3.00
N VAL A 547 12.41 6.19 2.34
CA VAL A 547 11.97 4.81 2.23
C VAL A 547 13.01 3.92 2.91
N PHE A 548 12.55 3.05 3.79
CA PHE A 548 13.35 2.03 4.44
C PHE A 548 13.10 0.68 3.76
N MET A 549 14.18 0.07 3.26
CA MET A 549 14.17 -1.27 2.69
C MET A 549 14.87 -2.24 3.64
N SER A 550 14.16 -3.31 3.99
CA SER A 550 14.66 -4.42 4.79
C SER A 550 14.61 -5.71 4.00
N ARG A 551 15.76 -6.38 3.87
CA ARG A 551 15.85 -7.75 3.33
C ARG A 551 15.73 -8.73 4.48
N THR A 552 14.78 -9.66 4.37
CA THR A 552 14.56 -10.74 5.34
C THR A 552 14.43 -12.07 4.61
N PRO A 553 14.60 -13.22 5.30
CA PRO A 553 14.32 -14.53 4.71
C PRO A 553 12.88 -14.68 4.19
N LYS A 554 11.92 -13.90 4.71
CA LYS A 554 10.51 -13.88 4.29
C LYS A 554 10.24 -13.00 3.06
N GLY A 555 11.26 -12.29 2.56
CA GLY A 555 11.14 -11.37 1.44
C GLY A 555 11.65 -9.97 1.75
N THR A 556 11.42 -9.05 0.81
CA THR A 556 11.85 -7.65 0.91
C THR A 556 10.69 -6.77 1.38
N HIS A 557 10.88 -6.08 2.49
CA HIS A 557 9.92 -5.15 3.05
C HIS A 557 10.33 -3.71 2.73
N VAL A 558 9.38 -2.89 2.26
CA VAL A 558 9.63 -1.51 1.85
C VAL A 558 8.55 -0.59 2.42
N ILE A 559 8.95 0.36 3.24
CA ILE A 559 8.05 1.30 3.92
C ILE A 559 8.58 2.73 3.88
N GLN A 560 7.69 3.71 3.92
CA GLN A 560 8.07 5.11 4.11
C GLN A 560 8.32 5.38 5.60
N PHE A 561 9.24 6.28 5.90
CA PHE A 561 9.59 6.64 7.28
C PHE A 561 10.14 8.07 7.37
N GLN A 562 9.99 8.71 8.52
CA GLN A 562 10.66 9.96 8.84
C GLN A 562 11.94 9.66 9.60
N SER A 563 13.09 10.08 9.07
CA SER A 563 14.38 9.86 9.74
C SER A 563 14.49 10.67 11.02
N PHE A 564 15.30 10.15 11.96
CA PHE A 564 15.68 10.91 13.13
C PHE A 564 16.50 12.14 12.76
N TYR A 565 16.31 13.18 13.57
CA TYR A 565 17.10 14.40 13.60
C TYR A 565 17.68 14.54 15.00
N GLY A 566 18.88 14.00 15.20
CA GLY A 566 19.57 14.00 16.49
C GLY A 566 20.65 15.06 16.62
N TYR A 567 21.11 15.23 17.86
CA TYR A 567 22.28 16.02 18.19
C TYR A 567 23.56 15.34 17.70
N SER A 568 24.51 16.14 17.24
CA SER A 568 25.87 15.71 16.94
C SER A 568 26.87 16.85 17.18
N PRO A 569 27.98 16.61 17.90
CA PRO A 569 29.00 17.61 18.20
C PRO A 569 29.55 18.31 16.94
N GLY A 570 29.53 19.64 16.93
CA GLY A 570 30.01 20.47 15.82
C GLY A 570 29.09 20.54 14.60
N ASN A 571 28.05 19.72 14.53
CA ASN A 571 27.07 19.70 13.44
C ASN A 571 25.70 20.28 13.83
N THR A 572 25.38 20.29 15.13
CA THR A 572 24.07 20.70 15.64
C THR A 572 24.16 21.92 16.53
N SER A 573 23.33 22.93 16.26
CA SER A 573 23.09 24.05 17.17
C SER A 573 21.73 23.88 17.84
N LEU A 574 21.67 23.99 19.17
CA LEU A 574 20.40 23.85 19.91
C LEU A 574 19.34 24.89 19.50
N ASP A 575 19.76 26.06 19.04
CA ASP A 575 18.86 27.11 18.59
C ASP A 575 18.28 26.84 17.19
N ALA A 576 18.81 25.87 16.47
CA ALA A 576 18.29 25.41 15.17
C ALA A 576 17.22 24.31 15.32
N ALA A 577 16.81 23.97 16.54
CA ALA A 577 15.82 22.92 16.78
C ALA A 577 14.46 23.30 16.17
N PRO A 578 13.84 22.42 15.36
CA PRO A 578 12.58 22.72 14.69
C PRO A 578 11.37 22.74 15.63
N THR A 579 11.45 22.05 16.78
CA THR A 579 10.41 22.05 17.81
C THR A 579 11.01 22.10 19.22
N PRO A 580 10.26 22.52 20.24
CA PRO A 580 10.71 22.49 21.64
C PRO A 580 11.09 21.08 22.12
N GLU A 581 10.36 20.05 21.71
CA GLU A 581 10.61 18.65 22.09
C GLU A 581 11.93 18.15 21.51
N VAL A 582 12.23 18.51 20.25
CA VAL A 582 13.53 18.20 19.63
C VAL A 582 14.66 18.94 20.34
N ARG A 583 14.44 20.20 20.74
CA ARG A 583 15.43 20.98 21.49
C ARG A 583 15.78 20.32 22.83
N GLU A 584 14.76 19.87 23.56
CA GLU A 584 14.93 19.18 24.85
C GLU A 584 15.68 17.86 24.66
N ALA A 585 15.28 17.04 23.69
CA ALA A 585 15.96 15.79 23.37
C ALA A 585 17.42 16.01 22.96
N TRP A 586 17.72 17.08 22.21
CA TRP A 586 19.12 17.44 21.87
C TRP A 586 19.93 17.89 23.07
N ALA A 587 19.33 18.60 24.02
CA ALA A 587 20.02 19.00 25.25
C ALA A 587 20.41 17.76 26.08
N GLN A 588 19.48 16.80 26.22
CA GLN A 588 19.75 15.54 26.91
C GLN A 588 20.78 14.68 26.18
N ALA A 589 20.70 14.58 24.85
CA ALA A 589 21.69 13.87 24.04
C ALA A 589 23.08 14.52 24.12
N ARG A 590 23.16 15.85 24.20
CA ARG A 590 24.41 16.58 24.42
C ARG A 590 25.02 16.25 25.79
N GLU A 591 24.22 16.22 26.84
CA GLU A 591 24.70 15.84 28.17
C GLU A 591 25.24 14.40 28.19
N ALA A 592 24.50 13.46 27.58
CA ALA A 592 24.97 12.08 27.43
C ALA A 592 26.29 12.01 26.65
N SER A 593 26.36 12.73 25.53
CA SER A 593 27.55 12.88 24.68
C SER A 593 28.78 13.36 25.43
N GLU A 594 28.63 14.43 26.23
CA GLU A 594 29.72 15.05 27.00
C GLU A 594 30.11 14.20 28.22
N SER A 595 29.20 13.36 28.73
CA SER A 595 29.46 12.48 29.86
C SER A 595 30.21 11.18 29.49
N LEU A 596 30.40 10.88 28.20
CA LEU A 596 31.08 9.66 27.76
C LEU A 596 32.58 9.72 28.11
N PRO A 597 33.11 8.78 28.91
CA PRO A 597 34.55 8.73 29.21
C PRO A 597 35.37 8.33 27.97
N SER A 598 36.67 8.63 28.00
CA SER A 598 37.62 8.16 26.97
C SER A 598 37.88 6.66 27.16
N LEU A 599 37.07 5.83 26.50
CA LEU A 599 37.14 4.36 26.59
C LEU A 599 38.18 3.72 25.67
N TYR A 600 38.55 4.42 24.59
CA TYR A 600 39.32 3.87 23.48
C TYR A 600 40.40 4.85 23.04
N ASP A 601 41.53 4.28 22.64
CA ASP A 601 42.67 5.03 22.14
C ASP A 601 42.37 5.62 20.75
N ARG A 602 42.78 6.87 20.55
CA ARG A 602 42.73 7.51 19.24
C ARG A 602 44.00 7.19 18.48
N ILE A 603 43.83 6.77 17.22
CA ILE A 603 44.92 6.30 16.39
C ILE A 603 45.35 7.41 15.42
N GLY A 604 46.65 7.65 15.34
CA GLY A 604 47.30 8.58 14.43
C GLY A 604 48.22 7.87 13.42
N ILE A 605 48.87 8.67 12.59
CA ILE A 605 49.67 8.23 11.45
C ILE A 605 51.12 8.62 11.69
N GLU A 606 52.00 7.63 11.83
CA GLU A 606 53.41 7.86 12.09
C GLU A 606 54.16 8.14 10.78
N VAL A 607 54.37 9.44 10.50
CA VAL A 607 55.02 9.93 9.29
C VAL A 607 56.03 11.03 9.60
N SER A 608 57.07 11.13 8.78
CA SER A 608 58.17 12.09 8.95
C SER A 608 57.93 13.46 8.30
N GLY A 609 56.93 13.59 7.42
CA GLY A 609 56.65 14.82 6.69
C GLY A 609 55.59 14.61 5.61
N PRO A 610 55.18 15.66 4.85
CA PRO A 610 54.04 15.61 3.93
C PRO A 610 54.22 14.72 2.69
N GLY A 611 55.45 14.27 2.40
CA GLY A 611 55.75 13.43 1.23
C GLY A 611 55.02 12.08 1.21
N TRP A 612 54.60 11.55 2.37
CA TRP A 612 53.85 10.29 2.47
C TRP A 612 52.55 10.30 1.65
N ARG A 613 51.95 11.46 1.41
CA ARG A 613 50.70 11.58 0.62
C ARG A 613 50.89 11.31 -0.87
N LEU A 614 52.13 11.34 -1.35
CA LEU A 614 52.49 11.20 -2.76
C LEU A 614 52.96 9.79 -3.13
N VAL A 615 53.09 8.90 -2.13
CA VAL A 615 53.55 7.53 -2.35
C VAL A 615 52.42 6.66 -2.91
N LEU A 616 52.80 5.52 -3.47
CA LEU A 616 51.84 4.56 -4.02
C LEU A 616 50.97 3.97 -2.92
N MET A 617 49.79 3.48 -3.31
CA MET A 617 48.85 2.88 -2.37
C MET A 617 49.46 1.70 -1.59
N SER A 618 50.29 0.87 -2.21
CA SER A 618 50.99 -0.23 -1.54
C SER A 618 51.94 0.24 -0.44
N GLU A 619 52.55 1.41 -0.58
CA GLU A 619 53.39 2.00 0.46
C GLU A 619 52.54 2.62 1.57
N LEU A 620 51.43 3.28 1.21
CA LEU A 620 50.47 3.81 2.19
C LEU A 620 49.92 2.72 3.10
N MET A 621 49.57 1.55 2.55
CA MET A 621 49.09 0.40 3.34
C MET A 621 50.11 -0.09 4.38
N ASN A 622 51.40 0.18 4.20
CA ASN A 622 52.45 -0.19 5.17
C ASN A 622 52.83 0.98 6.09
N THR A 623 52.07 2.08 6.09
CA THR A 623 52.34 3.24 6.96
C THR A 623 52.01 2.87 8.41
N PRO A 624 52.97 3.00 9.35
CA PRO A 624 52.72 2.67 10.74
C PRO A 624 51.70 3.62 11.38
N THR A 625 50.92 3.08 12.31
CA THR A 625 49.97 3.84 13.14
C THR A 625 50.44 3.87 14.59
N VAL A 626 50.03 4.92 15.31
CA VAL A 626 50.44 5.15 16.70
C VAL A 626 49.30 5.73 17.52
N VAL A 627 49.18 5.38 18.80
CA VAL A 627 48.20 5.98 19.71
C VAL A 627 48.57 7.45 19.95
N VAL A 628 47.66 8.38 19.66
CA VAL A 628 47.86 9.83 19.82
C VAL A 628 47.01 10.44 20.93
N ALA A 629 46.02 9.71 21.44
CA ALA A 629 45.29 10.05 22.66
C ALA A 629 44.81 8.75 23.33
N ASP A 630 44.80 8.73 24.66
CA ASP A 630 44.39 7.59 25.48
C ASP A 630 43.28 8.00 26.48
N GLU A 631 43.08 7.20 27.54
CA GLU A 631 42.11 7.48 28.60
C GLU A 631 42.40 8.79 29.37
N HIS A 632 43.62 9.32 29.32
CA HIS A 632 44.03 10.58 29.95
C HIS A 632 44.02 11.77 28.99
N GLY A 633 43.68 11.55 27.71
CA GLY A 633 43.62 12.59 26.69
C GLY A 633 44.78 12.49 25.69
N PRO A 634 45.15 13.59 25.00
CA PRO A 634 46.25 13.60 24.03
C PRO A 634 47.57 13.15 24.66
N VAL A 635 48.28 12.23 23.99
CA VAL A 635 49.60 11.74 24.43
C VAL A 635 50.67 12.78 24.07
N GLU A 636 51.39 13.25 25.09
CA GLU A 636 52.42 14.29 24.93
C GLU A 636 53.48 13.89 23.89
N GLY A 637 53.78 14.80 22.96
CA GLY A 637 54.78 14.62 21.91
C GLY A 637 54.29 13.79 20.71
N ARG A 638 53.07 13.21 20.77
CA ARG A 638 52.47 12.47 19.65
C ARG A 638 51.46 13.29 18.85
N GLU A 639 51.27 14.57 19.19
CA GLU A 639 50.42 15.50 18.44
C GLU A 639 50.94 15.72 17.01
N ILE A 640 52.21 15.43 16.78
CA ILE A 640 52.86 15.44 15.46
C ILE A 640 52.40 14.31 14.54
N TYR A 641 51.74 13.29 15.07
CA TYR A 641 51.20 12.14 14.33
C TYR A 641 49.68 12.15 14.25
N ASP A 642 48.99 13.10 14.88
CA ASP A 642 47.52 13.21 14.86
C ASP A 642 47.04 14.07 13.68
N PRO A 643 46.35 13.53 12.66
CA PRO A 643 45.82 14.33 11.53
C PRO A 643 44.87 15.47 11.94
N LEU A 644 44.26 15.38 13.13
CA LEU A 644 43.39 16.42 13.67
C LEU A 644 44.16 17.52 14.40
N SER A 645 45.43 17.30 14.75
CA SER A 645 46.32 18.28 15.34
C SER A 645 46.83 19.28 14.29
N PRO A 646 46.92 20.58 14.64
CA PRO A 646 47.61 21.55 13.80
C PRO A 646 49.09 21.23 13.57
N ALA A 647 49.72 20.49 14.50
CA ALA A 647 51.14 20.13 14.51
C ALA A 647 51.48 18.86 13.71
N PHE A 648 50.49 18.23 13.07
CA PHE A 648 50.70 17.00 12.29
C PHE A 648 51.82 17.18 11.25
N LEU A 649 52.89 16.38 11.35
CA LEU A 649 54.03 16.41 10.43
C LEU A 649 53.65 16.05 9.00
N GLY A 650 52.68 15.14 8.86
CA GLY A 650 52.16 14.77 7.56
C GLY A 650 51.44 15.91 6.85
N ARG A 651 51.00 16.95 7.56
CA ARG A 651 50.14 18.01 7.01
C ARG A 651 50.81 18.69 5.82
N VAL A 652 50.10 18.79 4.70
CA VAL A 652 50.53 19.67 3.61
C VAL A 652 50.38 21.10 4.12
N GLN A 653 51.50 21.77 4.39
CA GLN A 653 51.46 23.21 4.58
C GLN A 653 50.87 23.79 3.31
N SER A 654 49.82 24.61 3.47
CA SER A 654 49.37 25.48 2.39
C SER A 654 50.44 26.55 2.20
N ASP A 655 51.61 26.16 1.68
CA ASP A 655 52.72 27.03 1.28
C ASP A 655 52.23 27.89 0.13
N GLY A 656 51.50 28.94 0.49
CA GLY A 656 50.72 29.73 -0.42
C GLY A 656 49.79 28.86 -1.26
N THR A 657 48.49 28.87 -0.93
CA THR A 657 47.54 28.92 -2.06
C THR A 657 48.13 29.98 -2.98
N ARG A 658 48.55 29.63 -4.21
CA ARG A 658 48.99 30.64 -5.21
C ARG A 658 48.10 31.84 -4.97
N GLN A 659 48.65 32.99 -4.56
CA GLN A 659 47.85 34.17 -4.24
C GLN A 659 47.14 34.58 -5.53
N ARG A 660 46.03 33.90 -5.83
CA ARG A 660 45.14 34.24 -6.91
C ARG A 660 44.51 35.53 -6.45
N ALA A 661 44.57 36.57 -7.26
CA ALA A 661 43.84 37.79 -7.01
C ALA A 661 42.39 37.42 -6.67
N ARG A 662 42.00 37.66 -5.41
CA ARG A 662 40.67 37.36 -4.93
C ARG A 662 39.84 38.63 -5.10
N GLY A 663 38.73 38.55 -5.84
CA GLY A 663 37.82 39.68 -6.03
C GLY A 663 37.16 40.13 -4.72
N ARG A 664 36.52 41.31 -4.75
CA ARG A 664 35.70 41.80 -3.63
C ARG A 664 34.65 40.75 -3.24
N GLY A 665 34.57 40.41 -1.95
CA GLY A 665 33.65 39.39 -1.42
C GLY A 665 34.28 38.01 -1.16
N ALA A 666 35.58 37.84 -1.41
CA ALA A 666 36.27 36.61 -1.01
C ALA A 666 36.48 36.54 0.51
N VAL A 667 36.15 35.39 1.10
CA VAL A 667 36.31 35.11 2.53
C VAL A 667 37.77 35.24 2.93
N GLN A 668 38.06 36.15 3.85
CA GLN A 668 39.37 36.29 4.49
C GLN A 668 39.48 35.24 5.60
N SER A 669 40.38 34.28 5.45
CA SER A 669 40.79 33.40 6.55
C SER A 669 41.96 34.08 7.28
N ALA A 670 41.67 35.01 8.17
CA ALA A 670 42.65 35.47 9.16
C ALA A 670 42.58 34.50 10.36
N PRO A 671 43.71 33.94 10.83
CA PRO A 671 43.73 33.24 12.12
C PRO A 671 43.57 34.30 13.21
N GLN A 672 42.39 34.41 13.81
CA GLN A 672 42.24 35.19 15.04
C GLN A 672 42.67 34.33 16.23
N PRO A 673 43.61 34.79 17.08
CA PRO A 673 43.77 34.23 18.40
C PRO A 673 42.56 34.64 19.25
N GLU A 674 41.94 33.66 19.91
CA GLU A 674 40.82 33.87 20.83
C GLU A 674 41.26 34.75 22.01
N SER A 675 40.82 36.01 22.01
CA SER A 675 40.39 36.72 23.22
C SER A 675 39.66 37.99 22.81
N ARG A 676 38.34 38.01 22.95
CA ARG A 676 37.58 39.25 22.99
C ARG A 676 36.68 39.23 24.21
N ASP A 677 37.19 39.91 25.22
CA ASP A 677 36.47 40.43 26.36
C ASP A 677 35.32 41.33 25.86
N VAL A 678 34.09 41.01 26.29
CA VAL A 678 32.86 41.65 25.79
C VAL A 678 32.44 42.73 26.78
N THR A 679 33.17 43.85 26.80
CA THR A 679 32.71 45.07 27.47
C THR A 679 33.20 46.33 26.74
N ALA A 680 32.57 46.66 25.61
CA ALA A 680 32.39 48.05 25.17
C ALA A 680 31.46 48.12 23.93
N LEU A 681 30.23 48.58 24.15
CA LEU A 681 29.36 49.08 23.09
C LEU A 681 29.89 50.46 22.65
N SER A 682 30.35 50.58 21.40
CA SER A 682 30.62 51.87 20.77
C SER A 682 29.58 52.14 19.68
N ALA A 683 28.92 53.30 19.83
CA ALA A 683 27.83 53.80 19.02
C ALA A 683 28.20 53.97 17.53
N THR A 684 27.22 53.73 16.66
CA THR A 684 27.33 53.86 15.21
C THR A 684 27.06 55.31 14.80
N GLU A 685 28.04 55.99 14.18
CA GLU A 685 27.84 57.26 13.48
C GLU A 685 27.08 57.06 12.16
N ALA A 686 26.19 58.01 11.84
CA ALA A 686 25.33 57.99 10.67
C ALA A 686 26.08 58.40 9.38
N GLU A 687 25.87 57.62 8.31
CA GLU A 687 26.45 57.85 6.97
C GLU A 687 25.59 58.87 6.17
N PRO A 688 26.17 59.86 5.47
CA PRO A 688 25.41 60.82 4.67
C PRO A 688 25.01 60.28 3.29
N ALA A 689 23.83 60.68 2.82
CA ALA A 689 23.18 60.20 1.60
C ALA A 689 23.94 60.54 0.30
N LYS A 690 24.00 59.56 -0.62
CA LYS A 690 24.56 59.70 -1.97
C LYS A 690 23.57 60.34 -2.97
N PRO A 691 24.04 61.17 -3.93
CA PRO A 691 23.20 61.86 -4.90
C PRO A 691 22.78 60.97 -6.09
N ALA A 692 21.65 61.34 -6.71
CA ALA A 692 20.98 60.62 -7.79
C ALA A 692 21.74 60.60 -9.12
N LEU A 693 21.75 59.44 -9.78
CA LEU A 693 22.34 59.21 -11.10
C LEU A 693 21.30 59.36 -12.23
N THR A 694 21.68 60.10 -13.27
CA THR A 694 20.97 60.36 -14.53
C THR A 694 20.67 59.10 -15.37
N PRO A 695 19.59 59.09 -16.17
CA PRO A 695 19.11 57.90 -16.88
C PRO A 695 19.86 57.63 -18.18
N ARG A 696 20.20 56.37 -18.45
CA ARG A 696 20.78 55.90 -19.73
C ARG A 696 19.76 55.11 -20.55
N LYS A 697 19.97 55.24 -21.87
CA LYS A 697 19.07 54.94 -22.99
C LYS A 697 18.62 53.48 -23.12
N ARG A 698 17.38 53.39 -23.60
CA ARG A 698 16.58 52.26 -24.10
C ARG A 698 17.32 51.48 -25.20
N THR A 699 17.38 50.15 -25.06
CA THR A 699 17.55 49.18 -26.15
C THR A 699 16.38 48.18 -26.10
N THR A 700 15.95 47.82 -27.29
CA THR A 700 14.73 47.12 -27.73
C THR A 700 14.45 45.76 -27.06
N PRO A 701 13.17 45.43 -26.75
CA PRO A 701 12.77 44.06 -26.44
C PRO A 701 12.40 43.26 -27.70
N ALA A 702 12.70 41.96 -27.66
CA ALA A 702 12.34 40.95 -28.65
C ALA A 702 10.86 40.51 -28.49
N PRO A 703 10.24 39.93 -29.54
CA PRO A 703 8.79 39.98 -29.74
C PRO A 703 7.98 38.98 -28.89
N GLU A 704 6.79 39.44 -28.52
CA GLU A 704 5.75 38.73 -27.78
C GLU A 704 5.23 37.48 -28.51
N LYS A 705 5.03 36.40 -27.74
CA LYS A 705 4.31 35.22 -28.18
C LYS A 705 2.82 35.55 -28.31
N LYS A 706 2.26 35.14 -29.45
CA LYS A 706 0.83 35.20 -29.83
C LYS A 706 -0.09 34.80 -28.68
N VAL A 707 -1.06 35.70 -28.43
CA VAL A 707 -2.31 35.42 -27.72
C VAL A 707 -3.12 34.44 -28.57
N GLU A 708 -3.42 33.28 -28.00
CA GLU A 708 -4.30 32.28 -28.61
C GLU A 708 -5.75 32.65 -28.27
N THR A 709 -6.52 32.89 -29.33
CA THR A 709 -7.96 33.14 -29.33
C THR A 709 -8.72 32.01 -28.67
N VAL A 710 -9.51 32.34 -27.66
CA VAL A 710 -10.54 31.47 -27.08
C VAL A 710 -11.65 31.31 -28.11
N THR A 711 -11.78 30.11 -28.68
CA THR A 711 -12.92 29.73 -29.51
C THR A 711 -13.99 29.13 -28.60
N GLU A 712 -15.09 29.85 -28.41
CA GLU A 712 -16.34 29.29 -27.88
C GLU A 712 -16.79 28.13 -28.76
N THR A 713 -17.04 26.97 -28.16
CA THR A 713 -17.66 25.83 -28.85
C THR A 713 -19.00 25.50 -28.19
N SER A 714 -20.00 25.36 -29.05
CA SER A 714 -21.45 25.27 -28.81
C SER A 714 -21.90 24.26 -27.76
N ALA A 715 -22.92 24.66 -26.99
CA ALA A 715 -23.71 23.81 -26.12
C ALA A 715 -24.23 22.56 -26.83
N ARG A 716 -23.94 21.37 -26.26
CA ARG A 716 -24.60 20.11 -26.62
C ARG A 716 -25.88 19.95 -25.77
N PRO A 717 -27.01 19.54 -26.39
CA PRO A 717 -28.27 19.35 -25.68
C PRO A 717 -28.22 18.11 -24.76
N ALA A 718 -28.94 18.22 -23.64
CA ALA A 718 -29.07 17.19 -22.61
C ALA A 718 -29.58 15.84 -23.15
N PRO A 719 -29.09 14.70 -22.62
CA PRO A 719 -29.67 13.40 -22.94
C PRO A 719 -31.02 13.23 -22.23
N ARG A 720 -31.97 12.78 -23.06
CA ARG A 720 -33.33 12.38 -22.75
C ARG A 720 -33.37 11.24 -21.71
N THR A 721 -34.18 11.41 -20.68
CA THR A 721 -34.49 10.39 -19.66
C THR A 721 -35.76 9.65 -20.05
N ASP A 722 -35.60 8.47 -20.63
CA ASP A 722 -36.69 7.56 -20.96
C ASP A 722 -36.14 6.13 -21.02
N LEU A 723 -36.13 5.47 -19.86
CA LEU A 723 -36.01 4.01 -19.73
C LEU A 723 -36.94 3.54 -18.61
N ASP A 724 -38.23 3.54 -18.93
CA ASP A 724 -39.14 2.50 -18.44
C ASP A 724 -38.93 1.27 -19.32
N GLY A 725 -38.54 0.15 -18.70
CA GLY A 725 -38.60 -1.17 -19.30
C GLY A 725 -37.32 -1.99 -19.19
N TRP A 726 -37.47 -3.13 -18.48
CA TRP A 726 -36.62 -4.32 -18.39
C TRP A 726 -35.59 -4.38 -17.26
#